data_AF-F9XBC5-F1
#
_entry.id   AF-F9XBC5-F1
#
_cell.length_a   1.000
_cell.length_b   1.000
_cell.length_c   1.000
_cell.angle_alpha   90.00
_cell.angle_beta   90.00
_cell.angle_gamma   90.00
#
_symmetry.space_group_name_H-M   'P 1'
#
loop_
_entity.id
_entity.type
_entity.pdbx_description
1 polymer ?
#
loop_
_entity_poly.entity_id
_entity_poly.type
_entity_poly.pdbx_seq_one_letter_code
_entity_poly.pdbx_strand_id
1 'polypeptide(L)'
;MYLKLTCWPPLGQPLTVSRHEHSVHFTVLMETMNSKVADQEEPQIFLWHNHNGDSDWTELQFHPIPERTDVLLVNRGWRWIKDNTGVEDGELHYQTHDFTKHSAHDVKHWFDGMSSEIKAETEKAETDDTLLYSLTCPVNAADGQTSGWQHHQLGFPSNSSRWFSLVRLWSPWLAPRQGKGKLSLDKDAVLLSFLRSDGLHVVVLGISGVDDTMTTFFNDSHGNVVIKGRNDSTETGTSRVLVAVADSFEVANAAVFYHARKVVGSYSTSESDKEISTMVDDVKPEWLQEWYDGLTYCTWNGLGQNLTEKKILDALEDLSSNNINITNLIIDDNWQSLSSADSQFQRGWSDFDANKEGFPRGLKATTTEIRSKHKTIRHIGVWHALLGYWGGIDPSGWIAKNYKTAVVEKEKGVAEGSFTVVAASDAARMYDDFYAFLSSAGVDAVKTDAQFFLDMLEHAPDRRAMMKEYQSAWTTAHLRHLSSRAISCMSQIPQIIFHSQLPKNKPRLLVRNSDDFFPEVPASHPWHIFCNAHNALLAQHLNVLPDWDMFQTSHPWAGFHAAARCVSGGPIYFTDTPGEHDLDLLQQISATTTRGKTVILRPHIVGKATTAYNAYSAQNLLKISTYVGFARTGTGILGVFNLSEQETLSEFIPLDQFPGTEEGEYVLASYRSGKFSSPVARKSLEAEKNGEKKRDPLMAIDLPPASWDILTASPVKTFTLPHRDKTPLSVSLLGLRGKMTGIAAVSGCDMYVEDGSGRLRIWVQLKALGVLAFWIGADGWKGRTVEDDLMVLLYGKPLAKGCVGVKEADGSAVLEVDIAKAWEESGETPGWGDEVSLEVFIR
;
A
#
# COMPACT_ATOMS: atom_id res chain seq x y z
N MET A 1 -2.37 15.67 37.58
CA MET A 1 -2.24 16.83 36.68
C MET A 1 -1.92 16.26 35.33
N TYR A 2 -2.89 16.24 34.40
CA TYR A 2 -2.65 15.77 33.05
C TYR A 2 -2.12 16.94 32.23
N LEU A 3 -0.85 16.85 31.87
CA LEU A 3 -0.16 17.72 30.93
C LEU A 3 0.20 16.87 29.73
N LYS A 4 -0.17 17.34 28.54
CA LYS A 4 0.11 16.72 27.24
C LYS A 4 1.00 17.69 26.46
N LEU A 5 2.02 17.16 25.80
CA LEU A 5 3.03 17.93 25.07
C LEU A 5 3.22 17.32 23.68
N THR A 6 2.93 18.11 22.65
CA THR A 6 3.06 17.71 21.23
C THR A 6 4.14 18.58 20.60
N CYS A 7 5.12 17.98 19.90
CA CYS A 7 6.27 18.70 19.36
C CYS A 7 6.49 18.42 17.87
N TRP A 8 6.89 19.45 17.14
CA TRP A 8 7.54 19.35 15.84
C TRP A 8 8.97 19.93 15.93
N PRO A 9 10.01 19.25 15.42
CA PRO A 9 10.05 17.84 15.04
C PRO A 9 9.63 16.90 16.19
N PRO A 10 9.07 15.72 15.89
CA PRO A 10 8.64 14.76 16.91
C PRO A 10 9.82 14.14 17.66
N LEU A 11 9.67 14.00 18.98
CA LEU A 11 10.62 13.27 19.82
C LEU A 11 10.55 11.75 19.54
N GLY A 12 11.60 11.02 19.90
CA GLY A 12 11.76 9.58 19.65
C GLY A 12 12.09 9.20 18.20
N GLN A 13 11.76 10.07 17.24
CA GLN A 13 11.95 9.85 15.81
C GLN A 13 13.26 10.51 15.30
N PRO A 14 13.90 9.95 14.26
CA PRO A 14 14.97 10.64 13.54
C PRO A 14 14.38 11.64 12.53
N LEU A 15 14.95 12.84 12.44
CA LEU A 15 14.73 13.79 11.36
C LEU A 15 16.04 14.04 10.60
N THR A 16 16.03 13.80 9.29
CA THR A 16 17.12 14.21 8.41
C THR A 16 16.97 15.69 8.09
N VAL A 17 17.93 16.51 8.54
CA VAL A 17 18.03 17.94 8.22
C VAL A 17 18.70 18.05 6.85
N SER A 18 18.02 18.69 5.91
CA SER A 18 18.53 18.81 4.54
C SER A 18 19.83 19.61 4.50
N ARG A 19 20.73 19.25 3.56
CA ARG A 19 21.96 19.99 3.28
C ARG A 19 21.74 21.48 2.98
N HIS A 20 20.53 21.86 2.58
CA HIS A 20 20.15 23.25 2.30
C HIS A 20 19.52 24.00 3.51
N GLU A 21 19.34 23.34 4.66
CA GLU A 21 18.65 23.89 5.84
C GLU A 21 19.64 24.23 6.96
N HIS A 22 19.81 25.52 7.24
CA HIS A 22 20.80 26.02 8.23
C HIS A 22 20.24 26.23 9.64
N SER A 23 18.96 25.92 9.89
CA SER A 23 18.31 26.08 11.20
C SER A 23 17.02 25.26 11.32
N VAL A 24 16.95 24.34 12.28
CA VAL A 24 15.74 23.55 12.57
C VAL A 24 14.80 24.37 13.46
N HIS A 25 13.54 24.52 13.04
CA HIS A 25 12.52 25.28 13.77
C HIS A 25 11.62 24.36 14.60
N PHE A 26 11.83 24.37 15.92
CA PHE A 26 10.97 23.62 16.85
C PHE A 26 9.66 24.37 17.15
N THR A 27 8.56 23.64 17.27
CA THR A 27 7.23 24.12 17.70
C THR A 27 6.70 23.16 18.76
N VAL A 28 6.20 23.67 19.88
CA VAL A 28 5.65 22.87 20.98
C VAL A 28 4.25 23.38 21.32
N LEU A 29 3.30 22.45 21.46
CA LEU A 29 1.96 22.67 22.01
C LEU A 29 1.88 21.99 23.38
N MET A 30 1.33 22.70 24.37
CA MET A 30 1.10 22.17 25.72
C MET A 30 -0.40 22.27 26.05
N GLU A 31 -0.97 21.18 26.54
CA GLU A 31 -2.40 21.05 26.82
C GLU A 31 -2.64 20.53 28.25
N THR A 32 -3.74 20.96 28.88
CA THR A 32 -4.14 20.59 30.24
C THR A 32 -5.65 20.45 30.36
N MET A 33 -6.11 19.37 31.01
CA MET A 33 -7.54 19.18 31.33
C MET A 33 -8.02 20.00 32.54
N ASN A 34 -7.10 20.59 33.32
CA ASN A 34 -7.46 21.44 34.45
C ASN A 34 -7.38 22.91 34.01
N SER A 35 -8.54 23.53 33.77
CA SER A 35 -8.63 24.95 33.39
C SER A 35 -8.00 25.90 34.41
N LYS A 36 -7.97 25.51 35.70
CA LYS A 36 -7.32 26.27 36.79
C LYS A 36 -5.78 26.22 36.79
N VAL A 37 -5.18 25.72 35.71
CA VAL A 37 -3.72 25.75 35.52
C VAL A 37 -3.30 27.03 34.80
N ALA A 38 -4.23 27.88 34.35
CA ALA A 38 -3.96 29.12 33.65
C ALA A 38 -3.96 30.39 34.56
N ASP A 39 -3.55 30.32 35.87
CA ASP A 39 -4.16 31.15 36.95
C ASP A 39 -3.46 32.41 37.62
N GLN A 40 -2.20 32.63 38.11
CA GLN A 40 -1.00 31.83 38.44
C GLN A 40 0.42 32.54 38.19
N GLU A 41 1.34 31.96 37.36
CA GLU A 41 2.71 32.33 36.86
C GLU A 41 2.84 32.04 35.30
N GLU A 42 3.85 32.41 34.46
CA GLU A 42 3.87 32.02 33.00
C GLU A 42 4.65 30.70 32.70
N PRO A 43 4.20 29.76 31.82
CA PRO A 43 4.88 28.46 31.62
C PRO A 43 6.10 28.49 30.71
N GLN A 44 7.24 28.12 31.29
CA GLN A 44 8.51 27.98 30.58
C GLN A 44 8.69 26.56 30.03
N ILE A 45 9.01 26.46 28.74
CA ILE A 45 9.39 25.21 28.06
C ILE A 45 10.82 25.39 27.56
N PHE A 46 11.65 24.35 27.73
CA PHE A 46 13.05 24.33 27.31
C PHE A 46 13.30 23.06 26.48
N LEU A 47 13.95 23.20 25.31
CA LEU A 47 14.58 22.08 24.63
C LEU A 47 16.01 21.95 25.16
N TRP A 48 16.36 20.77 25.68
CA TRP A 48 17.76 20.43 25.94
C TRP A 48 18.35 19.79 24.69
N HIS A 49 19.52 20.26 24.25
CA HIS A 49 20.20 19.73 23.07
C HIS A 49 21.72 19.71 23.22
N ASN A 50 22.39 18.83 22.48
CA ASN A 50 23.85 18.68 22.43
C ASN A 50 24.41 18.82 20.99
N HIS A 51 23.81 19.69 20.17
CA HIS A 51 24.13 19.79 18.74
C HIS A 51 25.57 20.24 18.41
N ASN A 52 26.30 20.80 19.38
CA ASN A 52 27.72 21.14 19.28
C ASN A 52 28.67 19.94 19.55
N GLY A 53 28.15 18.82 20.03
CA GLY A 53 28.88 17.60 20.35
C GLY A 53 28.31 16.89 21.58
N ASP A 54 28.46 15.57 21.65
CA ASP A 54 27.72 14.65 22.54
C ASP A 54 27.60 15.06 24.02
N SER A 55 28.59 15.80 24.54
CA SER A 55 28.67 16.27 25.93
C SER A 55 28.31 17.75 26.16
N ASP A 56 28.12 18.56 25.10
CA ASP A 56 27.83 20.00 25.21
C ASP A 56 26.32 20.27 25.32
N TRP A 57 25.74 19.78 26.42
CA TRP A 57 24.31 19.93 26.71
C TRP A 57 23.96 21.36 27.12
N THR A 58 23.11 21.99 26.33
CA THR A 58 22.65 23.37 26.49
C THR A 58 21.13 23.46 26.39
N GLU A 59 20.54 24.42 27.12
CA GLU A 59 19.10 24.68 27.11
C GLU A 59 18.73 25.78 26.08
N LEU A 60 17.68 25.52 25.30
CA LEU A 60 17.06 26.47 24.39
C LEU A 60 15.65 26.79 24.91
N GLN A 61 15.48 27.99 25.47
CA GLN A 61 14.19 28.44 25.99
C GLN A 61 13.22 28.80 24.84
N PHE A 62 12.03 28.18 24.86
CA PHE A 62 10.95 28.56 23.95
C PHE A 62 10.31 29.88 24.38
N HIS A 63 9.90 30.66 23.39
CA HIS A 63 9.21 31.93 23.56
C HIS A 63 7.79 31.78 22.99
N PRO A 64 6.72 32.20 23.71
CA PRO A 64 5.36 32.17 23.20
C PRO A 64 5.20 32.95 21.89
N ILE A 65 4.43 32.40 20.95
CA ILE A 65 4.04 33.09 19.71
C ILE A 65 2.74 33.85 19.98
N PRO A 66 2.64 35.15 19.68
CA PRO A 66 1.53 35.98 20.16
C PRO A 66 0.26 35.83 19.32
N GLU A 67 -0.60 34.88 19.69
CA GLU A 67 -2.04 34.99 19.44
C GLU A 67 -2.85 34.46 20.64
N ARG A 68 -3.79 35.29 21.14
CA ARG A 68 -4.64 35.07 22.33
C ARG A 68 -3.93 35.04 23.71
N THR A 69 -3.84 36.22 24.30
CA THR A 69 -4.35 36.53 25.67
C THR A 69 -5.41 35.52 26.17
N ASP A 70 -5.41 35.01 27.41
CA ASP A 70 -4.78 35.44 28.67
C ASP A 70 -4.18 34.21 29.42
N VAL A 71 -3.07 34.34 30.17
CA VAL A 71 -2.25 33.18 30.64
C VAL A 71 -1.67 33.35 32.04
N LEU A 72 -1.68 32.27 32.84
CA LEU A 72 -0.83 32.00 34.02
C LEU A 72 -0.62 30.44 34.38
N LEU A 73 -0.25 30.00 35.64
CA LEU A 73 0.36 28.67 36.12
C LEU A 73 0.58 28.56 37.67
N VAL A 74 0.79 27.42 38.37
CA VAL A 74 1.58 27.43 39.66
C VAL A 74 2.47 26.19 39.91
N ASN A 75 3.67 26.39 40.48
CA ASN A 75 4.61 25.47 41.19
C ASN A 75 4.37 23.93 41.21
N ARG A 76 5.40 23.07 41.19
CA ARG A 76 6.86 23.20 40.89
C ARG A 76 7.45 21.80 40.70
N GLY A 77 8.50 21.69 39.88
CA GLY A 77 9.28 20.48 39.68
C GLY A 77 9.44 20.14 38.21
N TRP A 78 10.68 20.06 37.74
CA TRP A 78 10.99 19.64 36.37
C TRP A 78 10.47 18.22 36.13
N ARG A 79 9.92 17.97 34.94
CA ARG A 79 9.53 16.64 34.46
C ARG A 79 10.10 16.47 33.06
N TRP A 80 10.84 15.40 32.83
CA TRP A 80 11.18 15.01 31.46
C TRP A 80 9.94 14.43 30.79
N ILE A 81 9.77 14.70 29.49
CA ILE A 81 8.68 14.10 28.70
C ILE A 81 8.81 12.57 28.75
N LYS A 82 10.04 12.06 28.66
CA LYS A 82 10.42 10.64 28.81
C LYS A 82 9.90 10.01 30.10
N ASP A 83 10.13 10.64 31.26
CA ASP A 83 9.67 10.15 32.58
C ASP A 83 8.13 10.08 32.70
N ASN A 84 7.41 10.84 31.86
CA ASN A 84 5.97 11.10 31.99
C ASN A 84 5.14 10.52 30.83
N THR A 85 5.78 10.03 29.76
CA THR A 85 5.13 9.50 28.54
C THR A 85 5.85 8.28 27.94
N GLY A 86 7.07 7.96 28.38
CA GLY A 86 7.91 6.92 27.75
C GLY A 86 8.51 7.31 26.40
N VAL A 87 8.24 8.51 25.88
CA VAL A 87 8.81 8.98 24.60
C VAL A 87 10.31 9.26 24.75
N GLU A 88 11.09 8.59 23.90
CA GLU A 88 12.56 8.72 23.81
C GLU A 88 13.00 10.08 23.22
N ASP A 89 14.29 10.37 23.30
CA ASP A 89 14.87 11.60 22.74
C ASP A 89 14.77 11.63 21.20
N GLY A 90 14.55 12.82 20.63
CA GLY A 90 14.55 13.04 19.18
C GLY A 90 15.97 13.13 18.62
N GLU A 91 16.19 12.69 17.38
CA GLU A 91 17.53 12.63 16.77
C GLU A 91 17.56 13.46 15.48
N LEU A 92 18.58 14.33 15.32
CA LEU A 92 18.81 15.11 14.10
C LEU A 92 20.01 14.53 13.33
N HIS A 93 19.84 14.31 12.03
CA HIS A 93 20.93 13.85 11.14
C HIS A 93 21.15 14.88 10.04
N TYR A 94 22.31 15.53 10.03
CA TYR A 94 22.59 16.65 9.13
C TYR A 94 23.25 16.16 7.85
N GLN A 95 22.57 16.30 6.71
CA GLN A 95 23.16 16.01 5.40
C GLN A 95 24.30 16.97 5.10
N THR A 96 25.44 16.42 4.69
CA THR A 96 26.62 17.23 4.34
C THR A 96 26.54 17.77 2.91
N HIS A 97 27.15 18.92 2.64
CA HIS A 97 27.29 19.45 1.27
C HIS A 97 28.24 18.63 0.36
N ASP A 98 28.88 17.57 0.88
CA ASP A 98 30.11 17.00 0.31
C ASP A 98 29.85 15.80 -0.62
N PHE A 99 28.66 15.68 -1.20
CA PHE A 99 28.26 14.53 -2.05
C PHE A 99 29.22 14.29 -3.22
N THR A 100 29.89 15.34 -3.70
CA THR A 100 30.93 15.27 -4.74
C THR A 100 32.21 14.54 -4.30
N LYS A 101 32.53 14.45 -3.00
CA LYS A 101 33.59 13.54 -2.50
C LYS A 101 33.07 12.12 -2.31
N HIS A 102 31.80 11.95 -1.95
CA HIS A 102 31.18 10.64 -1.77
C HIS A 102 31.08 9.85 -3.08
N SER A 103 30.99 10.53 -4.23
CA SER A 103 31.02 9.89 -5.56
C SER A 103 32.31 9.12 -5.90
N ALA A 104 33.36 9.27 -5.09
CA ALA A 104 34.62 8.52 -5.22
C ALA A 104 34.78 7.39 -4.17
N HIS A 105 33.73 7.04 -3.41
CA HIS A 105 33.82 6.02 -2.36
C HIS A 105 33.65 4.59 -2.90
N ASP A 106 34.60 3.71 -2.55
CA ASP A 106 34.48 2.25 -2.59
C ASP A 106 33.34 1.80 -1.65
N VAL A 107 32.65 0.69 -1.96
CA VAL A 107 31.55 0.17 -1.14
C VAL A 107 31.95 -0.10 0.32
N LYS A 108 33.25 -0.35 0.58
CA LYS A 108 33.86 -0.50 1.91
C LYS A 108 33.75 0.74 2.81
N HIS A 109 33.35 1.90 2.30
CA HIS A 109 33.02 3.08 3.12
C HIS A 109 31.69 2.94 3.88
N TRP A 110 30.82 2.05 3.41
CA TRP A 110 29.49 1.81 3.99
C TRP A 110 29.45 0.56 4.87
N PHE A 111 30.42 -0.35 4.72
CA PHE A 111 30.51 -1.60 5.48
C PHE A 111 31.95 -1.94 5.90
N ASP A 112 32.21 -1.91 7.21
CA ASP A 112 33.50 -2.28 7.79
C ASP A 112 33.72 -3.80 7.75
N GLY A 113 34.90 -4.24 7.32
CA GLY A 113 35.29 -5.65 7.34
C GLY A 113 34.65 -6.53 6.25
N MET A 114 34.32 -5.96 5.08
CA MET A 114 33.82 -6.72 3.92
C MET A 114 34.80 -7.82 3.47
N SER A 115 34.27 -9.00 3.14
CA SER A 115 35.04 -10.15 2.63
C SER A 115 35.76 -9.85 1.31
N SER A 116 36.99 -10.35 1.17
CA SER A 116 37.76 -10.28 -0.08
C SER A 116 37.20 -11.15 -1.22
N GLU A 117 36.24 -12.03 -0.93
CA GLU A 117 35.55 -12.85 -1.93
C GLU A 117 34.34 -12.13 -2.58
N ILE A 118 33.91 -10.99 -2.01
CA ILE A 118 32.89 -10.13 -2.61
C ILE A 118 33.56 -9.23 -3.66
N LYS A 119 33.19 -9.42 -4.92
CA LYS A 119 33.51 -8.48 -6.00
C LYS A 119 32.49 -7.36 -5.99
N ALA A 120 32.94 -6.12 -6.14
CA ALA A 120 32.12 -4.93 -6.16
C ALA A 120 32.39 -4.10 -7.42
N GLU A 121 31.35 -3.76 -8.14
CA GLU A 121 31.39 -2.93 -9.35
C GLU A 121 30.47 -1.71 -9.15
N THR A 122 30.96 -0.52 -9.49
CA THR A 122 30.18 0.72 -9.35
C THR A 122 29.29 0.91 -10.58
N GLU A 123 28.01 1.12 -10.34
CA GLU A 123 26.95 1.12 -11.35
C GLU A 123 26.34 2.50 -11.55
N LYS A 124 25.83 2.76 -12.76
CA LYS A 124 25.10 4.01 -13.01
C LYS A 124 23.65 3.89 -12.55
N ALA A 125 23.31 4.61 -11.49
CA ALA A 125 21.93 4.79 -11.04
C ALA A 125 21.04 5.48 -12.10
N GLU A 126 19.74 5.19 -12.05
CA GLU A 126 18.69 5.88 -12.83
C GLU A 126 17.95 6.94 -12.00
N THR A 127 18.41 7.16 -10.78
CA THR A 127 17.90 8.15 -9.83
C THR A 127 18.97 9.22 -9.58
N ASP A 128 18.54 10.46 -9.34
CA ASP A 128 19.42 11.59 -9.06
C ASP A 128 20.16 11.41 -7.71
N ASP A 129 21.32 12.06 -7.55
CA ASP A 129 22.17 12.05 -6.35
C ASP A 129 22.24 10.67 -5.65
N THR A 130 22.52 9.61 -6.44
CA THR A 130 22.56 8.23 -5.97
C THR A 130 23.85 7.52 -6.35
N LEU A 131 24.48 6.88 -5.37
CA LEU A 131 25.55 5.89 -5.58
C LEU A 131 24.91 4.50 -5.67
N LEU A 132 25.42 3.64 -6.56
CA LEU A 132 24.92 2.29 -6.74
C LEU A 132 26.10 1.33 -6.97
N TYR A 133 26.05 0.17 -6.33
CA TYR A 133 27.07 -0.87 -6.43
C TYR A 133 26.40 -2.22 -6.72
N SER A 134 26.94 -2.95 -7.69
CA SER A 134 26.60 -4.35 -7.97
C SER A 134 27.65 -5.24 -7.30
N LEU A 135 27.21 -6.14 -6.43
CA LEU A 135 28.06 -7.05 -5.68
C LEU A 135 27.81 -8.49 -6.11
N THR A 136 28.88 -9.24 -6.35
CA THR A 136 28.82 -10.68 -6.67
C THR A 136 29.78 -11.49 -5.81
N CYS A 137 29.33 -12.65 -5.36
CA CYS A 137 30.14 -13.60 -4.61
C CYS A 137 29.74 -15.06 -4.95
N PRO A 138 30.71 -15.99 -4.96
CA PRO A 138 30.49 -17.36 -5.41
C PRO A 138 29.61 -18.14 -4.42
N VAL A 139 28.81 -19.08 -4.93
CA VAL A 139 28.04 -20.04 -4.13
C VAL A 139 28.33 -21.45 -4.64
N ASN A 140 28.58 -22.38 -3.72
CA ASN A 140 28.92 -23.77 -4.07
C ASN A 140 27.85 -24.42 -4.95
N ALA A 141 28.22 -25.43 -5.74
CA ALA A 141 27.26 -26.25 -6.50
C ALA A 141 26.40 -27.12 -5.56
N ALA A 142 25.21 -27.52 -6.02
CA ALA A 142 24.39 -28.54 -5.36
C ALA A 142 25.02 -29.93 -5.50
N ASP A 143 25.06 -30.69 -4.40
CA ASP A 143 25.55 -32.07 -4.36
C ASP A 143 24.36 -33.05 -4.35
N GLY A 144 24.07 -33.62 -5.53
CA GLY A 144 22.96 -34.54 -5.74
C GLY A 144 21.59 -33.93 -5.43
N GLN A 145 21.10 -34.17 -4.22
CA GLN A 145 19.82 -33.67 -3.71
C GLN A 145 19.97 -32.38 -2.86
N THR A 146 21.14 -32.11 -2.29
CA THR A 146 21.33 -31.00 -1.33
C THR A 146 21.83 -29.74 -2.04
N SER A 147 21.25 -28.58 -1.73
CA SER A 147 21.73 -27.29 -2.27
C SER A 147 23.17 -27.01 -1.90
N GLY A 148 23.88 -26.33 -2.79
CA GLY A 148 25.11 -25.66 -2.42
C GLY A 148 24.78 -24.42 -1.57
N TRP A 149 25.55 -24.21 -0.51
CA TRP A 149 25.42 -23.05 0.37
C TRP A 149 26.76 -22.33 0.48
N GLN A 150 26.73 -20.99 0.57
CA GLN A 150 27.90 -20.19 0.93
C GLN A 150 27.47 -18.92 1.66
N HIS A 151 28.25 -18.51 2.66
CA HIS A 151 28.04 -17.27 3.42
C HIS A 151 29.21 -16.32 3.18
N HIS A 152 28.92 -15.02 3.01
CA HIS A 152 29.92 -13.97 2.79
C HIS A 152 29.63 -12.76 3.68
N GLN A 153 30.62 -12.31 4.46
CA GLN A 153 30.47 -11.10 5.27
C GLN A 153 30.51 -9.86 4.37
N LEU A 154 29.39 -9.13 4.29
CA LEU A 154 29.33 -7.79 3.68
C LEU A 154 29.97 -6.75 4.62
N GLY A 155 29.79 -6.90 5.93
CA GLY A 155 30.46 -6.10 6.96
C GLY A 155 29.52 -5.39 7.93
N PHE A 156 30.07 -4.66 8.88
CA PHE A 156 29.32 -3.89 9.87
C PHE A 156 28.82 -2.56 9.25
N PRO A 157 27.52 -2.21 9.31
CA PRO A 157 27.00 -0.97 8.72
C PRO A 157 27.59 0.30 9.35
N SER A 158 28.53 0.94 8.65
CA SER A 158 29.32 2.05 9.17
C SER A 158 28.45 3.29 9.42
N ASN A 159 28.56 3.87 10.63
CA ASN A 159 27.83 5.06 11.10
C ASN A 159 26.28 4.95 11.14
N SER A 160 25.72 3.74 11.19
CA SER A 160 24.28 3.48 11.25
C SER A 160 23.63 3.89 12.59
N SER A 161 22.65 4.81 12.58
CA SER A 161 21.83 5.20 13.73
C SER A 161 20.53 4.38 13.86
N ARG A 162 19.94 4.01 12.72
CA ARG A 162 18.74 3.17 12.60
C ARG A 162 18.89 2.15 11.48
N TRP A 163 18.21 1.02 11.63
CA TRP A 163 18.05 0.06 10.56
C TRP A 163 16.59 -0.37 10.39
N PHE A 164 16.26 -0.76 9.15
CA PHE A 164 15.00 -1.34 8.71
C PHE A 164 15.31 -2.61 7.90
N SER A 165 14.40 -3.59 7.93
CA SER A 165 14.48 -4.78 7.09
C SER A 165 13.10 -5.31 6.75
N LEU A 166 12.99 -5.94 5.57
CA LEU A 166 11.93 -6.91 5.30
C LEU A 166 12.52 -8.32 5.42
N VAL A 167 12.04 -9.06 6.42
CA VAL A 167 12.47 -10.43 6.72
C VAL A 167 11.41 -11.45 6.31
N ARG A 168 11.85 -12.66 5.98
CA ARG A 168 11.00 -13.83 5.74
C ARG A 168 10.36 -14.27 7.07
N LEU A 169 9.19 -13.71 7.41
CA LEU A 169 8.47 -13.97 8.66
C LEU A 169 8.29 -15.46 8.89
N TRP A 170 7.80 -16.13 7.85
CA TRP A 170 7.99 -17.55 7.56
C TRP A 170 8.01 -17.70 6.04
N SER A 171 8.01 -18.92 5.52
CA SER A 171 8.26 -19.18 4.10
C SER A 171 7.46 -18.34 3.08
N PRO A 172 6.13 -18.12 3.23
CA PRO A 172 5.33 -17.36 2.25
C PRO A 172 5.37 -15.83 2.35
N TRP A 173 5.77 -15.26 3.50
CA TRP A 173 5.53 -13.84 3.82
C TRP A 173 6.79 -13.06 4.20
N LEU A 174 6.81 -11.79 3.77
CA LEU A 174 7.69 -10.78 4.32
C LEU A 174 7.02 -10.07 5.51
N ALA A 175 7.84 -9.56 6.43
CA ALA A 175 7.40 -8.65 7.48
C ALA A 175 8.49 -7.63 7.84
N PRO A 176 8.12 -6.43 8.33
CA PRO A 176 9.07 -5.44 8.81
C PRO A 176 9.81 -5.88 10.07
N ARG A 177 11.06 -5.41 10.17
CA ARG A 177 11.86 -5.29 11.39
C ARG A 177 12.55 -3.92 11.40
N GLN A 178 12.75 -3.36 12.59
CA GLN A 178 13.43 -2.09 12.80
C GLN A 178 14.28 -2.15 14.08
N GLY A 179 15.31 -1.32 14.16
CA GLY A 179 16.11 -1.16 15.38
C GLY A 179 17.03 0.07 15.38
N LYS A 180 17.68 0.32 16.52
CA LYS A 180 18.69 1.37 16.71
C LYS A 180 20.11 0.77 16.66
N GLY A 181 21.05 1.48 16.05
CA GLY A 181 22.47 1.10 16.01
C GLY A 181 22.72 -0.24 15.31
N LYS A 182 23.13 -1.25 16.10
CA LYS A 182 23.56 -2.58 15.63
C LYS A 182 22.40 -3.41 15.04
N LEU A 183 22.64 -4.05 13.90
CA LEU A 183 21.70 -4.98 13.27
C LEU A 183 21.45 -6.22 14.13
N SER A 184 20.17 -6.61 14.26
CA SER A 184 19.74 -7.82 14.98
C SER A 184 18.43 -8.37 14.39
N LEU A 185 18.54 -9.35 13.51
CA LEU A 185 17.46 -10.02 12.80
C LEU A 185 17.09 -11.34 13.50
N ASP A 186 15.80 -11.67 13.53
CA ASP A 186 15.25 -12.96 13.97
C ASP A 186 15.05 -13.96 12.83
N LYS A 187 15.09 -13.49 11.57
CA LYS A 187 14.84 -14.24 10.33
C LYS A 187 15.70 -13.72 9.17
N ASP A 188 15.85 -14.53 8.14
CA ASP A 188 16.49 -14.15 6.86
C ASP A 188 15.85 -12.89 6.25
N ALA A 189 16.65 -11.87 5.98
CA ALA A 189 16.24 -10.64 5.29
C ALA A 189 16.33 -10.77 3.75
N VAL A 190 15.47 -10.03 3.05
CA VAL A 190 15.48 -9.86 1.58
C VAL A 190 15.86 -8.42 1.19
N LEU A 191 15.43 -7.47 2.01
CA LEU A 191 15.74 -6.04 1.91
C LEU A 191 16.27 -5.56 3.27
N LEU A 192 17.31 -4.74 3.25
CA LEU A 192 17.87 -4.03 4.42
C LEU A 192 17.99 -2.54 4.09
N SER A 193 17.87 -1.69 5.10
CA SER A 193 18.28 -0.29 5.00
C SER A 193 18.85 0.24 6.30
N PHE A 194 19.83 1.13 6.20
CA PHE A 194 20.51 1.79 7.30
C PHE A 194 20.42 3.31 7.10
N LEU A 195 19.93 4.03 8.10
CA LEU A 195 20.04 5.48 8.20
C LEU A 195 21.34 5.79 8.93
N ARG A 196 22.19 6.63 8.32
CA ARG A 196 23.47 7.03 8.89
C ARG A 196 23.36 8.36 9.66
N SER A 197 24.32 8.60 10.55
CA SER A 197 24.45 9.87 11.28
C SER A 197 24.66 11.09 10.38
N ASP A 198 25.15 10.89 9.15
CA ASP A 198 25.33 11.90 8.09
C ASP A 198 24.06 12.13 7.24
N GLY A 199 22.92 11.54 7.62
CA GLY A 199 21.64 11.70 6.95
C GLY A 199 21.48 10.89 5.64
N LEU A 200 22.49 10.10 5.25
CA LEU A 200 22.41 9.23 4.08
C LEU A 200 21.71 7.91 4.40
N HIS A 201 21.03 7.38 3.40
CA HIS A 201 20.31 6.10 3.47
C HIS A 201 21.03 5.05 2.62
N VAL A 202 21.55 4.01 3.26
CA VAL A 202 22.16 2.84 2.59
C VAL A 202 21.08 1.76 2.47
N VAL A 203 20.74 1.32 1.25
CA VAL A 203 19.76 0.24 0.99
C VAL A 203 20.48 -0.94 0.37
N VAL A 204 20.17 -2.16 0.84
CA VAL A 204 20.78 -3.42 0.36
C VAL A 204 19.68 -4.41 -0.04
N LEU A 205 19.74 -4.93 -1.27
CA LEU A 205 18.76 -5.83 -1.86
C LEU A 205 19.42 -7.12 -2.38
N GLY A 206 18.92 -8.29 -1.99
CA GLY A 206 19.40 -9.59 -2.46
C GLY A 206 18.60 -10.08 -3.66
N ILE A 207 19.24 -10.25 -4.82
CA ILE A 207 18.60 -10.77 -6.04
C ILE A 207 18.58 -12.30 -5.99
N SER A 208 17.43 -12.89 -6.33
CA SER A 208 17.17 -14.34 -6.26
C SER A 208 16.49 -14.87 -7.53
N GLY A 209 16.58 -16.17 -7.78
CA GLY A 209 15.95 -16.86 -8.92
C GLY A 209 16.75 -16.80 -10.23
N VAL A 210 17.73 -15.90 -10.33
CA VAL A 210 18.74 -15.89 -11.40
C VAL A 210 19.72 -17.05 -11.17
N ASP A 211 19.99 -17.84 -12.22
CA ASP A 211 20.84 -19.04 -12.19
C ASP A 211 20.59 -20.00 -11.01
N ASP A 212 19.30 -20.17 -10.66
CA ASP A 212 18.82 -21.03 -9.58
C ASP A 212 19.45 -20.75 -8.21
N THR A 213 19.96 -19.52 -8.05
CA THR A 213 20.54 -19.01 -6.81
C THR A 213 19.54 -18.11 -6.09
N MET A 214 19.32 -18.34 -4.79
CA MET A 214 18.61 -17.45 -3.87
C MET A 214 19.64 -16.71 -3.02
N THR A 215 19.46 -15.40 -2.84
CA THR A 215 20.30 -14.53 -2.00
C THR A 215 19.45 -13.88 -0.92
N THR A 216 19.72 -14.22 0.34
CA THR A 216 19.15 -13.57 1.54
C THR A 216 20.27 -12.99 2.41
N PHE A 217 19.91 -12.35 3.53
CA PHE A 217 20.87 -11.87 4.53
C PHE A 217 20.51 -12.33 5.95
N PHE A 218 21.52 -12.45 6.81
CA PHE A 218 21.35 -12.51 8.25
C PHE A 218 22.46 -11.66 8.92
N ASN A 219 22.54 -11.63 10.25
CA ASN A 219 23.66 -11.00 10.96
C ASN A 219 24.44 -11.99 11.84
N ASP A 220 25.73 -11.70 12.05
CA ASP A 220 26.54 -12.42 13.02
C ASP A 220 26.36 -11.88 14.46
N SER A 221 27.11 -12.43 15.41
CA SER A 221 27.11 -11.98 16.81
C SER A 221 27.65 -10.56 17.03
N HIS A 222 28.34 -9.97 16.06
CA HIS A 222 28.85 -8.59 16.12
C HIS A 222 27.88 -7.59 15.48
N GLY A 223 27.00 -8.03 14.58
CA GLY A 223 26.07 -7.20 13.81
C GLY A 223 26.51 -6.92 12.38
N ASN A 224 27.51 -7.66 11.88
CA ASN A 224 27.90 -7.66 10.48
C ASN A 224 26.73 -8.18 9.63
N VAL A 225 26.45 -7.56 8.50
CA VAL A 225 25.58 -8.12 7.46
C VAL A 225 26.30 -9.31 6.82
N VAL A 226 25.65 -10.46 6.77
CA VAL A 226 26.14 -11.68 6.12
C VAL A 226 25.21 -12.04 4.97
N ILE A 227 25.76 -12.05 3.75
CA ILE A 227 25.10 -12.52 2.54
C ILE A 227 25.01 -14.04 2.61
N LYS A 228 23.84 -14.60 2.34
CA LYS A 228 23.53 -16.03 2.38
C LYS A 228 23.03 -16.48 1.01
N GLY A 229 23.85 -17.28 0.33
CA GLY A 229 23.52 -17.89 -0.95
C GLY A 229 23.07 -19.34 -0.79
N ARG A 230 21.86 -19.67 -1.27
CA ARG A 230 21.46 -21.05 -1.62
C ARG A 230 21.56 -21.19 -3.14
N ASN A 231 22.20 -22.23 -3.63
CA ASN A 231 22.27 -22.56 -5.04
C ASN A 231 21.68 -23.95 -5.27
N ASP A 232 20.64 -24.02 -6.09
CA ASP A 232 19.99 -25.27 -6.48
C ASP A 232 20.51 -25.81 -7.84
N SER A 233 21.48 -25.14 -8.50
CA SER A 233 22.17 -25.60 -9.71
C SER A 233 23.29 -26.61 -9.43
N THR A 234 23.59 -27.48 -10.40
CA THR A 234 24.74 -28.40 -10.37
C THR A 234 26.08 -27.73 -10.68
N GLU A 235 26.06 -26.47 -11.14
CA GLU A 235 27.24 -25.64 -11.36
C GLU A 235 27.44 -24.65 -10.21
N THR A 236 28.64 -24.06 -10.08
CA THR A 236 28.91 -23.00 -9.09
C THR A 236 28.05 -21.76 -9.38
N GLY A 237 27.15 -21.43 -8.45
CA GLY A 237 26.24 -20.30 -8.54
C GLY A 237 26.89 -18.98 -8.14
N THR A 238 26.11 -17.89 -8.18
CA THR A 238 26.58 -16.55 -7.80
C THR A 238 25.46 -15.77 -7.13
N SER A 239 25.66 -15.47 -5.85
CA SER A 239 24.81 -14.54 -5.11
C SER A 239 25.04 -13.13 -5.63
N ARG A 240 23.95 -12.39 -5.76
CA ARG A 240 23.89 -11.07 -6.39
C ARG A 240 23.22 -10.11 -5.43
N VAL A 241 23.92 -9.05 -5.05
CA VAL A 241 23.46 -8.05 -4.08
C VAL A 241 23.64 -6.67 -4.67
N LEU A 242 22.64 -5.80 -4.52
CA LEU A 242 22.74 -4.39 -4.87
C LEU A 242 22.83 -3.56 -3.60
N VAL A 243 23.72 -2.57 -3.59
CA VAL A 243 23.80 -1.54 -2.55
C VAL A 243 23.57 -0.19 -3.21
N ALA A 244 22.63 0.60 -2.72
CA ALA A 244 22.45 1.99 -3.12
C ALA A 244 22.59 2.95 -1.94
N VAL A 245 23.08 4.16 -2.19
CA VAL A 245 23.23 5.22 -1.18
C VAL A 245 22.72 6.54 -1.75
N ALA A 246 21.79 7.18 -1.05
CA ALA A 246 21.19 8.45 -1.45
C ALA A 246 20.71 9.28 -0.26
N ASP A 247 20.30 10.53 -0.53
CA ASP A 247 19.74 11.48 0.44
C ASP A 247 18.36 11.07 1.01
N SER A 248 17.71 10.01 0.49
CA SER A 248 16.48 9.44 1.07
C SER A 248 16.35 7.93 0.85
N PHE A 249 15.55 7.27 1.69
CA PHE A 249 15.23 5.84 1.56
C PHE A 249 14.55 5.56 0.22
N GLU A 250 13.53 6.35 -0.16
CA GLU A 250 12.79 6.29 -1.42
C GLU A 250 13.70 6.21 -2.64
N VAL A 251 14.73 7.06 -2.69
CA VAL A 251 15.64 7.20 -3.83
C VAL A 251 16.60 6.00 -3.90
N ALA A 252 17.23 5.63 -2.79
CA ALA A 252 18.11 4.45 -2.74
C ALA A 252 17.34 3.14 -3.01
N ASN A 253 16.13 3.00 -2.47
CA ASN A 253 15.27 1.83 -2.67
C ASN A 253 14.76 1.74 -4.12
N ALA A 254 14.40 2.87 -4.74
CA ALA A 254 14.13 2.91 -6.18
C ALA A 254 15.35 2.44 -6.98
N ALA A 255 16.55 2.97 -6.70
CA ALA A 255 17.77 2.63 -7.45
C ALA A 255 18.06 1.12 -7.50
N VAL A 256 17.99 0.42 -6.35
CA VAL A 256 18.22 -1.04 -6.33
C VAL A 256 17.17 -1.79 -7.14
N PHE A 257 15.87 -1.45 -7.06
CA PHE A 257 14.84 -2.12 -7.86
C PHE A 257 14.88 -1.75 -9.36
N TYR A 258 15.38 -0.56 -9.71
CA TYR A 258 15.56 -0.14 -11.10
C TYR A 258 16.70 -0.91 -11.76
N HIS A 259 17.83 -1.09 -11.06
CA HIS A 259 18.92 -1.93 -11.54
C HIS A 259 18.59 -3.43 -11.47
N ALA A 260 17.88 -3.92 -10.44
CA ALA A 260 17.46 -5.32 -10.36
C ALA A 260 16.59 -5.76 -11.56
N ARG A 261 15.77 -4.85 -12.11
CA ARG A 261 15.04 -5.08 -13.37
C ARG A 261 15.97 -5.28 -14.58
N LYS A 262 17.13 -4.62 -14.63
CA LYS A 262 18.14 -4.84 -15.68
C LYS A 262 18.79 -6.22 -15.54
N VAL A 263 19.17 -6.57 -14.30
CA VAL A 263 19.75 -7.88 -13.99
C VAL A 263 18.78 -8.99 -14.37
N VAL A 264 17.55 -9.01 -13.85
CA VAL A 264 16.56 -10.03 -14.20
C VAL A 264 16.27 -10.03 -15.71
N GLY A 265 16.08 -8.84 -16.29
CA GLY A 265 15.77 -8.66 -17.72
C GLY A 265 16.83 -9.20 -18.68
N SER A 266 18.11 -9.25 -18.28
CA SER A 266 19.18 -9.84 -19.12
C SER A 266 19.19 -11.37 -19.16
N TYR A 267 18.46 -12.05 -18.26
CA TYR A 267 18.30 -13.51 -18.25
C TYR A 267 16.89 -13.97 -18.65
N SER A 268 15.90 -13.08 -18.75
CA SER A 268 14.50 -13.41 -19.12
C SER A 268 14.27 -13.36 -20.63
N THR A 269 14.86 -14.31 -21.37
CA THR A 269 14.63 -14.48 -22.82
C THR A 269 14.13 -15.89 -23.16
N SER A 270 13.12 -16.36 -22.41
CA SER A 270 12.51 -17.67 -22.65
C SER A 270 11.58 -17.68 -23.88
N GLU A 271 11.06 -18.85 -24.25
CA GLU A 271 9.98 -18.94 -25.25
C GLU A 271 8.62 -18.55 -24.65
N SER A 272 8.38 -18.81 -23.36
CA SER A 272 7.17 -18.37 -22.65
C SER A 272 7.10 -16.85 -22.52
N ASP A 273 8.21 -16.14 -22.35
CA ASP A 273 8.23 -14.65 -22.39
C ASP A 273 7.69 -14.10 -23.72
N LYS A 274 7.97 -14.79 -24.84
CA LYS A 274 7.47 -14.41 -26.18
C LYS A 274 5.98 -14.69 -26.30
N GLU A 275 5.53 -15.88 -25.89
CA GLU A 275 4.11 -16.23 -25.89
C GLU A 275 3.30 -15.27 -25.01
N ILE A 276 3.77 -15.00 -23.79
CA ILE A 276 3.20 -14.01 -22.86
C ILE A 276 3.07 -12.66 -23.56
N SER A 277 4.14 -12.17 -24.22
CA SER A 277 4.10 -10.85 -24.88
C SER A 277 3.01 -10.75 -25.96
N THR A 278 2.73 -11.82 -26.70
CA THR A 278 1.64 -11.84 -27.68
C THR A 278 0.24 -11.89 -27.07
N MET A 279 0.10 -12.43 -25.84
CA MET A 279 -1.18 -12.49 -25.14
C MET A 279 -1.55 -11.19 -24.43
N VAL A 280 -0.59 -10.31 -24.10
CA VAL A 280 -0.87 -9.04 -23.42
C VAL A 280 -1.75 -8.13 -24.27
N ASP A 281 -1.56 -8.12 -25.58
CA ASP A 281 -2.32 -7.27 -26.52
C ASP A 281 -3.83 -7.61 -26.58
N ASP A 282 -4.20 -8.85 -26.25
CA ASP A 282 -5.61 -9.30 -26.14
C ASP A 282 -6.27 -8.93 -24.79
N VAL A 283 -5.49 -8.51 -23.78
CA VAL A 283 -6.01 -8.21 -22.43
C VAL A 283 -6.60 -6.80 -22.36
N LYS A 284 -7.93 -6.73 -22.40
CA LYS A 284 -8.68 -5.48 -22.37
C LYS A 284 -8.54 -4.72 -21.03
N PRO A 285 -8.09 -3.45 -21.03
CA PRO A 285 -7.88 -2.68 -19.80
C PRO A 285 -9.14 -2.54 -18.92
N GLU A 286 -10.32 -2.47 -19.52
CA GLU A 286 -11.59 -2.26 -18.82
C GLU A 286 -11.94 -3.47 -17.93
N TRP A 287 -11.64 -4.69 -18.40
CA TRP A 287 -11.84 -5.93 -17.64
C TRP A 287 -10.88 -6.05 -16.45
N LEU A 288 -9.66 -5.54 -16.59
CA LEU A 288 -8.74 -5.45 -15.46
C LEU A 288 -9.18 -4.38 -14.47
N GLN A 289 -9.72 -3.25 -14.94
CA GLN A 289 -10.28 -2.24 -14.05
C GLN A 289 -11.50 -2.77 -13.29
N GLU A 290 -12.42 -3.52 -13.90
CA GLU A 290 -13.55 -4.15 -13.18
C GLU A 290 -13.07 -5.16 -12.11
N TRP A 291 -11.96 -5.86 -12.35
CA TRP A 291 -11.35 -6.75 -11.36
C TRP A 291 -10.63 -6.00 -10.22
N TYR A 292 -9.85 -4.94 -10.52
CA TYR A 292 -9.09 -4.20 -9.51
C TYR A 292 -9.94 -3.17 -8.71
N ASP A 293 -10.91 -2.53 -9.37
CA ASP A 293 -11.74 -1.46 -8.81
C ASP A 293 -13.14 -1.97 -8.40
N GLY A 294 -13.51 -3.24 -8.65
CA GLY A 294 -14.82 -3.77 -8.26
C GLY A 294 -14.92 -4.11 -6.76
N LEU A 295 -16.00 -3.70 -6.10
CA LEU A 295 -16.27 -4.14 -4.73
C LEU A 295 -16.48 -5.67 -4.71
N THR A 296 -15.74 -6.36 -3.84
CA THR A 296 -15.59 -7.81 -3.87
C THR A 296 -16.04 -8.46 -2.57
N TYR A 297 -16.84 -9.52 -2.64
CA TYR A 297 -17.11 -10.41 -1.50
C TYR A 297 -16.24 -11.67 -1.57
N CYS A 298 -15.68 -12.08 -0.44
CA CYS A 298 -14.92 -13.32 -0.28
C CYS A 298 -15.62 -14.26 0.71
N THR A 299 -15.80 -15.53 0.36
CA THR A 299 -16.59 -16.48 1.18
C THR A 299 -15.87 -17.00 2.43
N TRP A 300 -14.58 -16.70 2.63
CA TRP A 300 -13.73 -17.42 3.59
C TRP A 300 -14.18 -17.33 5.05
N ASN A 301 -14.11 -16.15 5.68
CA ASN A 301 -14.47 -16.02 7.10
C ASN A 301 -16.00 -16.08 7.28
N GLY A 302 -16.76 -15.40 6.41
CA GLY A 302 -18.22 -15.29 6.54
C GLY A 302 -19.01 -16.60 6.35
N LEU A 303 -18.53 -17.53 5.50
CA LEU A 303 -19.23 -18.81 5.25
C LEU A 303 -18.48 -20.04 5.79
N GLY A 304 -17.16 -19.95 6.00
CA GLY A 304 -16.33 -20.99 6.61
C GLY A 304 -16.10 -22.23 5.75
N GLN A 305 -15.14 -23.06 6.18
CA GLN A 305 -14.57 -24.20 5.43
C GLN A 305 -15.58 -25.23 4.91
N ASN A 306 -16.75 -25.39 5.55
CA ASN A 306 -17.82 -26.27 5.04
C ASN A 306 -18.66 -25.53 3.99
N LEU A 307 -18.05 -25.18 2.85
CA LEU A 307 -18.63 -24.35 1.79
C LEU A 307 -19.55 -25.16 0.86
N THR A 308 -20.68 -24.58 0.45
CA THR A 308 -21.67 -25.25 -0.42
C THR A 308 -22.34 -24.25 -1.38
N GLU A 309 -22.89 -24.76 -2.48
CA GLU A 309 -23.73 -24.00 -3.41
C GLU A 309 -24.85 -23.24 -2.68
N LYS A 310 -25.51 -23.89 -1.70
CA LYS A 310 -26.59 -23.26 -0.94
C LYS A 310 -26.07 -22.08 -0.11
N LYS A 311 -24.97 -22.23 0.65
CA LYS A 311 -24.41 -21.15 1.47
C LYS A 311 -24.06 -19.92 0.64
N ILE A 312 -23.47 -20.12 -0.54
CA ILE A 312 -23.10 -19.03 -1.45
C ILE A 312 -24.36 -18.30 -1.93
N LEU A 313 -25.38 -19.04 -2.38
CA LEU A 313 -26.65 -18.45 -2.85
C LEU A 313 -27.42 -17.76 -1.72
N ASP A 314 -27.44 -18.32 -0.51
CA ASP A 314 -28.05 -17.70 0.67
C ASP A 314 -27.39 -16.35 1.00
N ALA A 315 -26.05 -16.30 1.01
CA ALA A 315 -25.28 -15.09 1.30
C ALA A 315 -25.48 -14.01 0.24
N LEU A 316 -25.50 -14.38 -1.05
CA LEU A 316 -25.73 -13.41 -2.13
C LEU A 316 -27.16 -12.87 -2.15
N GLU A 317 -28.15 -13.66 -1.74
CA GLU A 317 -29.54 -13.22 -1.57
C GLU A 317 -29.67 -12.25 -0.38
N ASP A 318 -28.98 -12.51 0.74
CA ASP A 318 -28.94 -11.61 1.90
C ASP A 318 -28.23 -10.28 1.59
N LEU A 319 -27.06 -10.32 0.95
CA LEU A 319 -26.39 -9.11 0.43
C LEU A 319 -27.32 -8.32 -0.49
N SER A 320 -27.99 -8.99 -1.43
CA SER A 320 -28.94 -8.35 -2.36
C SER A 320 -30.15 -7.74 -1.63
N SER A 321 -30.69 -8.42 -0.61
CA SER A 321 -31.81 -7.97 0.20
C SER A 321 -31.47 -6.73 1.04
N ASN A 322 -30.22 -6.61 1.47
CA ASN A 322 -29.68 -5.45 2.16
C ASN A 322 -29.18 -4.34 1.20
N ASN A 323 -29.45 -4.45 -0.11
CA ASN A 323 -28.99 -3.57 -1.19
C ASN A 323 -27.45 -3.53 -1.41
N ILE A 324 -26.71 -4.47 -0.82
CA ILE A 324 -25.26 -4.60 -0.95
C ILE A 324 -24.94 -5.27 -2.29
N ASN A 325 -24.84 -4.43 -3.32
CA ASN A 325 -24.49 -4.86 -4.66
C ASN A 325 -22.96 -5.02 -4.78
N ILE A 326 -22.50 -6.23 -5.06
CA ILE A 326 -21.08 -6.53 -5.30
C ILE A 326 -20.80 -6.67 -6.79
N THR A 327 -19.59 -6.31 -7.23
CA THR A 327 -19.14 -6.48 -8.63
C THR A 327 -18.39 -7.78 -8.82
N ASN A 328 -17.63 -8.22 -7.80
CA ASN A 328 -16.80 -9.43 -7.87
C ASN A 328 -17.12 -10.40 -6.72
N LEU A 329 -17.02 -11.70 -6.99
CA LEU A 329 -17.15 -12.76 -6.00
C LEU A 329 -15.89 -13.65 -6.01
N ILE A 330 -15.33 -13.93 -4.83
CA ILE A 330 -14.30 -14.95 -4.63
C ILE A 330 -14.91 -16.11 -3.86
N ILE A 331 -15.05 -17.26 -4.54
CA ILE A 331 -15.38 -18.55 -3.93
C ILE A 331 -14.06 -19.11 -3.39
N ASP A 332 -13.86 -18.98 -2.08
CA ASP A 332 -12.63 -19.38 -1.40
C ASP A 332 -12.58 -20.89 -1.11
N ASP A 333 -11.62 -21.36 -0.32
CA ASP A 333 -11.24 -22.79 -0.23
C ASP A 333 -12.38 -23.76 0.18
N ASN A 334 -12.22 -25.05 -0.15
CA ASN A 334 -13.11 -26.21 0.03
C ASN A 334 -14.28 -26.38 -0.97
N TRP A 335 -14.28 -25.68 -2.10
CA TRP A 335 -15.21 -25.99 -3.21
C TRP A 335 -14.79 -27.23 -4.03
N GLN A 336 -13.50 -27.59 -4.03
CA GLN A 336 -12.90 -28.55 -4.96
C GLN A 336 -13.28 -30.01 -4.66
N SER A 337 -13.11 -30.90 -5.63
CA SER A 337 -13.10 -32.35 -5.40
C SER A 337 -11.77 -32.79 -4.77
N LEU A 338 -11.83 -33.33 -3.56
CA LEU A 338 -10.67 -33.63 -2.71
C LEU A 338 -10.75 -35.06 -2.14
N SER A 339 -9.61 -35.69 -1.88
CA SER A 339 -9.56 -36.96 -1.15
C SER A 339 -9.92 -36.79 0.34
N SER A 340 -10.34 -37.90 0.97
CA SER A 340 -10.61 -37.97 2.41
C SER A 340 -9.32 -38.19 3.20
N ALA A 341 -9.05 -37.32 4.18
CA ALA A 341 -7.97 -37.46 5.15
C ALA A 341 -8.28 -36.67 6.43
N ASP A 342 -7.60 -36.98 7.54
CA ASP A 342 -7.85 -36.39 8.86
C ASP A 342 -7.39 -34.92 8.97
N SER A 343 -6.55 -34.45 8.05
CA SER A 343 -5.97 -33.10 8.04
C SER A 343 -5.98 -32.51 6.63
N GLN A 344 -6.17 -31.18 6.52
CA GLN A 344 -6.14 -30.48 5.23
C GLN A 344 -4.84 -30.71 4.45
N PHE A 345 -3.69 -30.78 5.16
CA PHE A 345 -2.36 -31.00 4.59
C PHE A 345 -2.14 -32.42 4.04
N GLN A 346 -3.14 -33.31 4.16
CA GLN A 346 -3.13 -34.67 3.62
C GLN A 346 -4.19 -34.89 2.52
N ARG A 347 -5.14 -33.95 2.36
CA ARG A 347 -6.16 -34.03 1.31
C ARG A 347 -5.52 -33.68 -0.04
N GLY A 348 -5.68 -34.56 -1.02
CA GLY A 348 -5.18 -34.36 -2.39
C GLY A 348 -6.29 -33.90 -3.32
N TRP A 349 -5.97 -33.02 -4.27
CA TRP A 349 -6.88 -32.59 -5.32
C TRP A 349 -7.11 -33.72 -6.32
N SER A 350 -8.37 -34.10 -6.56
CA SER A 350 -8.72 -35.34 -7.27
C SER A 350 -9.37 -35.12 -8.64
N ASP A 351 -10.17 -34.07 -8.81
CA ASP A 351 -10.90 -33.74 -10.05
C ASP A 351 -11.05 -32.22 -10.20
N PHE A 352 -11.20 -31.71 -11.43
CA PHE A 352 -11.30 -30.27 -11.71
C PHE A 352 -12.64 -29.66 -11.28
N ASP A 353 -13.73 -30.44 -11.30
CA ASP A 353 -15.07 -29.96 -10.89
C ASP A 353 -15.24 -29.96 -9.36
N ALA A 354 -16.22 -29.18 -8.89
CA ALA A 354 -16.54 -29.02 -7.49
C ALA A 354 -17.01 -30.33 -6.82
N ASN A 355 -16.82 -30.46 -5.51
CA ASN A 355 -17.26 -31.67 -4.81
C ASN A 355 -18.78 -31.83 -4.84
N LYS A 356 -19.24 -33.06 -5.09
CA LYS A 356 -20.66 -33.36 -5.33
C LYS A 356 -21.53 -33.34 -4.06
N GLU A 357 -20.92 -33.15 -2.89
CA GLU A 357 -21.63 -33.02 -1.61
C GLU A 357 -22.07 -31.57 -1.38
N GLY A 358 -21.16 -30.60 -1.55
CA GLY A 358 -21.48 -29.17 -1.49
C GLY A 358 -22.05 -28.58 -2.79
N PHE A 359 -21.70 -29.18 -3.94
CA PHE A 359 -22.02 -28.68 -5.28
C PHE A 359 -22.60 -29.81 -6.15
N PRO A 360 -23.81 -30.33 -5.83
CA PRO A 360 -24.36 -31.56 -6.44
C PRO A 360 -24.67 -31.47 -7.94
N ARG A 361 -24.60 -30.26 -8.54
CA ARG A 361 -24.79 -30.00 -9.97
C ARG A 361 -23.49 -29.61 -10.70
N GLY A 362 -22.35 -29.62 -10.02
CA GLY A 362 -21.06 -29.14 -10.54
C GLY A 362 -20.96 -27.61 -10.59
N LEU A 363 -19.74 -27.09 -10.61
CA LEU A 363 -19.42 -25.66 -10.48
C LEU A 363 -20.16 -24.78 -11.50
N LYS A 364 -20.29 -25.31 -12.73
CA LYS A 364 -20.97 -24.64 -13.85
C LYS A 364 -22.45 -24.35 -13.60
N ALA A 365 -23.14 -25.18 -12.82
CA ALA A 365 -24.53 -24.91 -12.46
C ALA A 365 -24.61 -23.77 -11.44
N THR A 366 -23.73 -23.78 -10.44
CA THR A 366 -23.64 -22.76 -9.39
C THR A 366 -23.34 -21.38 -9.97
N THR A 367 -22.30 -21.24 -10.81
CA THR A 367 -21.95 -19.96 -11.46
C THR A 367 -23.05 -19.46 -12.40
N THR A 368 -23.72 -20.37 -13.13
CA THR A 368 -24.86 -20.04 -13.99
C THR A 368 -26.02 -19.51 -13.16
N GLU A 369 -26.31 -20.11 -12.00
CA GLU A 369 -27.38 -19.65 -11.11
C GLU A 369 -27.04 -18.32 -10.43
N ILE A 370 -25.79 -18.12 -9.99
CA ILE A 370 -25.30 -16.85 -9.45
C ILE A 370 -25.48 -15.73 -10.48
N ARG A 371 -24.99 -15.92 -11.72
CA ARG A 371 -25.14 -14.94 -12.81
C ARG A 371 -26.59 -14.83 -13.33
N SER A 372 -27.46 -15.80 -13.04
CA SER A 372 -28.89 -15.73 -13.38
C SER A 372 -29.66 -14.82 -12.43
N LYS A 373 -29.34 -14.83 -11.12
CA LYS A 373 -29.96 -14.02 -10.07
C LYS A 373 -29.29 -12.65 -9.91
N HIS A 374 -28.00 -12.61 -9.61
CA HIS A 374 -27.29 -11.39 -9.17
C HIS A 374 -26.58 -10.72 -10.35
N LYS A 375 -27.30 -9.83 -11.07
CA LYS A 375 -26.84 -9.19 -12.32
C LYS A 375 -25.69 -8.19 -12.18
N THR A 376 -25.38 -7.79 -10.95
CA THR A 376 -24.27 -6.92 -10.60
C THR A 376 -22.92 -7.64 -10.59
N ILE A 377 -22.91 -8.96 -10.35
CA ILE A 377 -21.69 -9.78 -10.32
C ILE A 377 -21.13 -9.96 -11.74
N ARG A 378 -20.02 -9.28 -12.02
CA ARG A 378 -19.26 -9.33 -13.28
C ARG A 378 -18.24 -10.44 -13.28
N HIS A 379 -17.50 -10.63 -12.18
CA HIS A 379 -16.47 -11.66 -12.08
C HIS A 379 -16.73 -12.64 -10.94
N ILE A 380 -16.41 -13.91 -11.20
CA ILE A 380 -16.43 -15.01 -10.23
C ILE A 380 -15.05 -15.66 -10.28
N GLY A 381 -14.28 -15.47 -9.22
CA GLY A 381 -13.01 -16.14 -8.98
C GLY A 381 -13.15 -17.35 -8.07
N VAL A 382 -12.22 -18.30 -8.20
CA VAL A 382 -12.11 -19.47 -7.30
C VAL A 382 -10.73 -19.59 -6.67
N TRP A 383 -10.65 -20.08 -5.43
CA TRP A 383 -9.38 -20.39 -4.75
C TRP A 383 -8.84 -21.76 -5.17
N HIS A 384 -7.52 -21.87 -5.38
CA HIS A 384 -6.82 -23.15 -5.44
C HIS A 384 -5.34 -22.97 -5.05
N ALA A 385 -4.67 -24.03 -4.58
CA ALA A 385 -3.24 -24.01 -4.33
C ALA A 385 -2.43 -24.28 -5.63
N LEU A 386 -1.14 -23.90 -5.65
CA LEU A 386 -0.30 -24.03 -6.85
C LEU A 386 0.07 -25.49 -7.18
N LEU A 387 0.48 -26.28 -6.19
CA LEU A 387 0.93 -27.67 -6.40
C LEU A 387 -0.20 -28.72 -6.26
N GLY A 388 -1.46 -28.28 -6.24
CA GLY A 388 -2.65 -29.10 -6.02
C GLY A 388 -3.55 -28.50 -4.94
N TYR A 389 -3.96 -29.32 -3.97
CA TYR A 389 -4.45 -28.84 -2.67
C TYR A 389 -3.28 -28.72 -1.67
N TRP A 390 -3.57 -28.42 -0.41
CA TRP A 390 -2.59 -28.43 0.69
C TRP A 390 -1.83 -29.76 0.83
N GLY A 391 -2.45 -30.90 0.48
CA GLY A 391 -1.81 -32.22 0.39
C GLY A 391 -1.39 -32.65 -1.03
N GLY A 392 -1.41 -31.74 -2.02
CA GLY A 392 -1.02 -32.00 -3.41
C GLY A 392 -2.15 -32.57 -4.25
N ILE A 393 -1.84 -33.57 -5.08
CA ILE A 393 -2.78 -34.29 -5.97
C ILE A 393 -3.11 -35.65 -5.35
N ASP A 394 -4.37 -36.06 -5.41
CA ASP A 394 -4.82 -37.41 -5.04
C ASP A 394 -4.20 -38.45 -6.01
N PRO A 395 -3.31 -39.36 -5.55
CA PRO A 395 -2.68 -40.37 -6.41
C PRO A 395 -3.69 -41.35 -7.03
N SER A 396 -4.89 -41.44 -6.45
CA SER A 396 -6.00 -42.27 -6.91
C SER A 396 -7.07 -41.48 -7.68
N GLY A 397 -6.92 -40.16 -7.83
CA GLY A 397 -7.91 -39.25 -8.42
C GLY A 397 -8.05 -39.37 -9.94
N TRP A 398 -8.81 -38.45 -10.55
CA TRP A 398 -8.84 -38.28 -12.01
C TRP A 398 -7.58 -37.57 -12.52
N ILE A 399 -7.12 -36.52 -11.83
CA ILE A 399 -5.94 -35.73 -12.24
C ILE A 399 -4.69 -36.61 -12.38
N ALA A 400 -4.37 -37.42 -11.36
CA ALA A 400 -3.21 -38.32 -11.37
C ALA A 400 -3.26 -39.45 -12.43
N LYS A 401 -4.40 -39.65 -13.11
CA LYS A 401 -4.56 -40.63 -14.21
C LYS A 401 -4.43 -40.00 -15.59
N ASN A 402 -4.62 -38.68 -15.71
CA ASN A 402 -4.63 -37.95 -16.99
C ASN A 402 -3.36 -37.09 -17.17
N TYR A 403 -2.66 -36.77 -16.08
CA TYR A 403 -1.39 -36.05 -16.08
C TYR A 403 -0.28 -36.89 -15.46
N LYS A 404 0.93 -36.75 -16.01
CA LYS A 404 2.15 -37.35 -15.46
C LYS A 404 2.43 -36.70 -14.10
N THR A 405 2.51 -37.52 -13.05
CA THR A 405 2.81 -37.06 -11.69
C THR A 405 4.27 -37.24 -11.31
N ALA A 406 4.68 -36.59 -10.22
CA ALA A 406 5.92 -36.81 -9.49
C ALA A 406 5.61 -36.88 -8.00
N VAL A 407 6.44 -37.56 -7.21
CA VAL A 407 6.42 -37.50 -5.75
C VAL A 407 7.60 -36.66 -5.32
N VAL A 408 7.34 -35.62 -4.53
CA VAL A 408 8.35 -34.69 -4.00
C VAL A 408 8.19 -34.59 -2.48
N GLU A 409 9.22 -34.11 -1.79
CA GLU A 409 9.29 -34.02 -0.34
C GLU A 409 9.30 -32.57 0.13
N LYS A 410 8.55 -32.25 1.19
CA LYS A 410 8.51 -30.91 1.80
C LYS A 410 9.44 -30.83 3.01
N GLU A 411 10.15 -29.71 3.12
CA GLU A 411 10.98 -29.33 4.26
C GLU A 411 10.22 -29.46 5.60
N LYS A 412 10.95 -29.77 6.67
CA LYS A 412 10.37 -30.00 8.01
C LYS A 412 9.73 -28.74 8.59
N GLY A 413 8.55 -28.88 9.19
CA GLY A 413 7.79 -27.77 9.78
C GLY A 413 6.29 -27.85 9.53
N VAL A 414 5.70 -26.75 9.04
CA VAL A 414 4.24 -26.52 9.02
C VAL A 414 3.47 -27.56 8.21
N ALA A 415 4.06 -28.06 7.12
CA ALA A 415 3.48 -29.07 6.24
C ALA A 415 4.60 -29.97 5.75
N GLU A 416 5.19 -30.77 6.63
CA GLU A 416 6.33 -31.64 6.28
C GLU A 416 5.93 -32.91 5.52
N GLY A 417 6.89 -33.51 4.82
CA GLY A 417 6.77 -34.85 4.24
C GLY A 417 6.31 -34.91 2.77
N SER A 418 6.30 -36.15 2.25
CA SER A 418 6.10 -36.44 0.83
C SER A 418 4.67 -36.18 0.35
N PHE A 419 4.53 -35.66 -0.87
CA PHE A 419 3.25 -35.50 -1.56
C PHE A 419 3.38 -35.68 -3.07
N THR A 420 2.27 -36.05 -3.71
CA THR A 420 2.20 -36.20 -5.17
C THR A 420 1.82 -34.87 -5.81
N VAL A 421 2.53 -34.47 -6.85
CA VAL A 421 2.29 -33.26 -7.64
C VAL A 421 2.22 -33.63 -9.13
N VAL A 422 1.78 -32.71 -9.99
CA VAL A 422 1.97 -32.89 -11.44
C VAL A 422 3.46 -32.69 -11.75
N ALA A 423 4.04 -33.54 -12.59
CA ALA A 423 5.43 -33.37 -13.00
C ALA A 423 5.57 -32.08 -13.82
N ALA A 424 6.63 -31.29 -13.59
CA ALA A 424 6.84 -30.01 -14.26
C ALA A 424 6.68 -30.06 -15.79
N SER A 425 7.14 -31.16 -16.41
CA SER A 425 6.99 -31.44 -17.85
C SER A 425 5.54 -31.53 -18.38
N ASP A 426 4.54 -31.52 -17.49
CA ASP A 426 3.11 -31.65 -17.81
C ASP A 426 2.25 -30.58 -17.10
N ALA A 427 2.85 -29.74 -16.25
CA ALA A 427 2.16 -28.69 -15.50
C ALA A 427 1.52 -27.64 -16.43
N ALA A 428 2.18 -27.30 -17.55
CA ALA A 428 1.64 -26.39 -18.56
C ALA A 428 0.33 -26.90 -19.20
N ARG A 429 0.24 -28.22 -19.46
CA ARG A 429 -0.97 -28.84 -20.00
C ARG A 429 -2.09 -28.88 -18.96
N MET A 430 -1.76 -29.26 -17.72
CA MET A 430 -2.73 -29.28 -16.63
C MET A 430 -3.35 -27.90 -16.37
N TYR A 431 -2.54 -26.83 -16.35
CA TYR A 431 -3.07 -25.47 -16.17
C TYR A 431 -3.91 -24.97 -17.35
N ASP A 432 -3.52 -25.32 -18.58
CA ASP A 432 -4.30 -24.98 -19.77
C ASP A 432 -5.68 -25.67 -19.76
N ASP A 433 -5.70 -26.99 -19.54
CA ASP A 433 -6.93 -27.79 -19.41
C ASP A 433 -7.80 -27.31 -18.23
N PHE A 434 -7.20 -27.02 -17.07
CA PHE A 434 -7.93 -26.60 -15.87
C PHE A 434 -8.57 -25.22 -16.03
N TYR A 435 -7.84 -24.22 -16.54
CA TYR A 435 -8.40 -22.88 -16.70
C TYR A 435 -9.34 -22.80 -17.92
N ALA A 436 -9.15 -23.62 -18.95
CA ALA A 436 -10.16 -23.85 -19.97
C ALA A 436 -11.45 -24.44 -19.36
N PHE A 437 -11.34 -25.41 -18.45
CA PHE A 437 -12.48 -25.95 -17.70
C PHE A 437 -13.18 -24.85 -16.88
N LEU A 438 -12.44 -24.09 -16.06
CA LEU A 438 -13.00 -22.99 -15.24
C LEU A 438 -13.74 -21.95 -16.11
N SER A 439 -13.11 -21.52 -17.20
CA SER A 439 -13.70 -20.59 -18.17
C SER A 439 -14.99 -21.17 -18.80
N SER A 440 -14.97 -22.46 -19.18
CA SER A 440 -16.16 -23.17 -19.65
C SER A 440 -17.25 -23.32 -18.58
N ALA A 441 -16.88 -23.27 -17.30
CA ALA A 441 -17.75 -23.27 -16.13
C ALA A 441 -18.16 -21.86 -15.67
N GLY A 442 -17.82 -20.80 -16.41
CA GLY A 442 -18.24 -19.42 -16.11
C GLY A 442 -17.49 -18.75 -14.94
N VAL A 443 -16.38 -19.35 -14.50
CA VAL A 443 -15.37 -18.74 -13.63
C VAL A 443 -14.40 -17.99 -14.53
N ASP A 444 -14.09 -16.74 -14.19
CA ASP A 444 -13.29 -15.85 -15.02
C ASP A 444 -12.09 -15.22 -14.30
N ALA A 445 -11.84 -15.62 -13.04
CA ALA A 445 -10.68 -15.24 -12.24
C ALA A 445 -10.19 -16.39 -11.31
N VAL A 446 -9.03 -16.22 -10.67
CA VAL A 446 -8.50 -17.16 -9.65
C VAL A 446 -7.80 -16.46 -8.48
N LYS A 447 -7.87 -17.06 -7.28
CA LYS A 447 -6.97 -16.79 -6.15
C LYS A 447 -6.04 -18.01 -6.00
N THR A 448 -4.80 -17.87 -6.45
CA THR A 448 -3.85 -18.98 -6.48
C THR A 448 -2.86 -18.90 -5.32
N ASP A 449 -2.98 -19.84 -4.42
CA ASP A 449 -2.38 -19.82 -3.09
C ASP A 449 -1.29 -20.89 -2.89
N ALA A 450 -0.70 -20.91 -1.70
CA ALA A 450 0.39 -21.78 -1.29
C ALA A 450 1.60 -21.82 -2.27
N GLN A 451 1.84 -20.73 -3.02
CA GLN A 451 2.89 -20.70 -4.05
C GLN A 451 4.30 -20.93 -3.47
N PHE A 452 4.52 -20.54 -2.21
CA PHE A 452 5.72 -20.81 -1.43
C PHE A 452 6.11 -22.29 -1.28
N PHE A 453 5.20 -23.24 -1.53
CA PHE A 453 5.55 -24.67 -1.54
C PHE A 453 6.68 -24.98 -2.55
N LEU A 454 6.86 -24.16 -3.60
CA LEU A 454 8.00 -24.26 -4.52
C LEU A 454 9.37 -24.00 -3.84
N ASP A 455 9.43 -23.19 -2.79
CA ASP A 455 10.68 -22.96 -2.04
C ASP A 455 10.89 -23.99 -0.91
N MET A 456 9.80 -24.60 -0.41
CA MET A 456 9.84 -25.63 0.63
C MET A 456 9.91 -27.08 0.08
N LEU A 457 10.16 -27.30 -1.21
CA LEU A 457 10.55 -28.64 -1.67
C LEU A 457 11.98 -28.90 -1.16
N GLU A 458 12.21 -29.98 -0.41
CA GLU A 458 13.50 -30.26 0.28
C GLU A 458 14.67 -30.36 -0.72
N HIS A 459 14.45 -31.04 -1.84
CA HIS A 459 15.51 -31.44 -2.78
C HIS A 459 15.79 -30.38 -3.85
N ALA A 460 17.06 -30.03 -4.04
CA ALA A 460 17.51 -29.06 -5.03
C ALA A 460 17.10 -29.37 -6.48
N PRO A 461 17.13 -30.64 -6.96
CA PRO A 461 16.59 -30.99 -8.28
C PRO A 461 15.12 -30.64 -8.47
N ASP A 462 14.29 -30.79 -7.43
CA ASP A 462 12.85 -30.52 -7.52
C ASP A 462 12.58 -29.01 -7.55
N ARG A 463 13.23 -28.24 -6.67
CA ARG A 463 13.16 -26.77 -6.71
C ARG A 463 13.61 -26.21 -8.07
N ARG A 464 14.74 -26.69 -8.59
CA ARG A 464 15.29 -26.29 -9.89
C ARG A 464 14.37 -26.63 -11.07
N ALA A 465 13.68 -27.78 -11.01
CA ALA A 465 12.83 -28.26 -12.10
C ALA A 465 11.37 -27.79 -12.02
N MET A 466 10.92 -27.19 -10.91
CA MET A 466 9.53 -26.77 -10.71
C MET A 466 9.34 -25.25 -10.59
N MET A 467 10.32 -24.51 -10.05
CA MET A 467 10.14 -23.10 -9.66
C MET A 467 9.71 -22.19 -10.84
N LYS A 468 10.36 -22.31 -11.99
CA LYS A 468 10.10 -21.48 -13.18
C LYS A 468 8.96 -22.06 -14.02
N GLU A 469 8.90 -23.37 -14.11
CA GLU A 469 7.95 -24.15 -14.91
C GLU A 469 6.51 -23.96 -14.40
N TYR A 470 6.28 -24.09 -13.09
CA TYR A 470 4.96 -23.86 -12.50
C TYR A 470 4.53 -22.40 -12.60
N GLN A 471 5.43 -21.45 -12.35
CA GLN A 471 5.14 -20.02 -12.45
C GLN A 471 4.84 -19.59 -13.90
N SER A 472 5.56 -20.14 -14.88
CA SER A 472 5.32 -19.91 -16.31
C SER A 472 4.01 -20.53 -16.78
N ALA A 473 3.74 -21.78 -16.41
CA ALA A 473 2.50 -22.49 -16.73
C ALA A 473 1.27 -21.74 -16.18
N TRP A 474 1.32 -21.35 -14.92
CA TRP A 474 0.29 -20.58 -14.24
C TRP A 474 0.07 -19.20 -14.88
N THR A 475 1.16 -18.45 -15.13
CA THR A 475 1.09 -17.11 -15.75
C THR A 475 0.44 -17.18 -17.13
N THR A 476 0.89 -18.12 -17.97
CA THR A 476 0.41 -18.26 -19.36
C THR A 476 -1.07 -18.67 -19.38
N ALA A 477 -1.48 -19.62 -18.53
CA ALA A 477 -2.87 -20.04 -18.47
C ALA A 477 -3.82 -18.93 -17.96
N HIS A 478 -3.44 -18.15 -16.94
CA HIS A 478 -4.30 -17.08 -16.45
C HIS A 478 -4.40 -15.91 -17.44
N LEU A 479 -3.37 -15.67 -18.26
CA LEU A 479 -3.44 -14.74 -19.40
C LEU A 479 -4.44 -15.26 -20.44
N ARG A 480 -4.22 -16.49 -20.93
CA ARG A 480 -4.96 -17.12 -22.03
C ARG A 480 -6.46 -17.28 -21.74
N HIS A 481 -6.84 -17.78 -20.56
CA HIS A 481 -8.24 -18.17 -20.25
C HIS A 481 -8.99 -17.20 -19.35
N LEU A 482 -8.27 -16.45 -18.51
CA LEU A 482 -8.84 -15.61 -17.44
C LEU A 482 -8.52 -14.12 -17.62
N SER A 483 -8.00 -13.72 -18.79
CA SER A 483 -7.66 -12.31 -19.12
C SER A 483 -6.77 -11.63 -18.08
N SER A 484 -5.85 -12.38 -17.45
CA SER A 484 -4.99 -11.96 -16.35
C SER A 484 -5.69 -11.61 -15.01
N ARG A 485 -6.97 -11.93 -14.82
CA ARG A 485 -7.65 -11.77 -13.52
C ARG A 485 -7.20 -12.86 -12.53
N ALA A 486 -6.10 -12.60 -11.86
CA ALA A 486 -5.53 -13.49 -10.86
C ALA A 486 -5.08 -12.72 -9.60
N ILE A 487 -5.19 -13.39 -8.45
CA ILE A 487 -4.52 -13.04 -7.20
C ILE A 487 -3.43 -14.08 -6.94
N SER A 488 -2.19 -13.63 -6.79
CA SER A 488 -1.07 -14.45 -6.32
C SER A 488 -1.00 -14.34 -4.80
N CYS A 489 -1.14 -15.48 -4.13
CA CYS A 489 -1.23 -15.58 -2.68
C CYS A 489 -0.17 -16.54 -2.13
N MET A 490 0.30 -16.29 -0.91
CA MET A 490 1.46 -16.96 -0.29
C MET A 490 2.69 -17.03 -1.21
N SER A 491 3.04 -15.88 -1.81
CA SER A 491 3.96 -15.80 -2.95
C SER A 491 5.12 -14.81 -2.78
N GLN A 492 5.34 -14.28 -1.57
CA GLN A 492 6.44 -13.33 -1.30
C GLN A 492 7.81 -14.04 -1.09
N ILE A 493 8.00 -15.25 -1.64
CA ILE A 493 9.33 -15.88 -1.68
C ILE A 493 10.23 -15.11 -2.67
N PRO A 494 11.55 -14.95 -2.37
CA PRO A 494 12.44 -14.13 -3.19
C PRO A 494 12.42 -14.50 -4.68
N GLN A 495 12.39 -15.79 -5.01
CA GLN A 495 12.42 -16.28 -6.38
C GLN A 495 11.17 -15.83 -7.18
N ILE A 496 9.97 -15.86 -6.60
CA ILE A 496 8.73 -15.39 -7.25
C ILE A 496 8.71 -13.86 -7.33
N ILE A 497 9.24 -13.15 -6.31
CA ILE A 497 9.37 -11.68 -6.36
C ILE A 497 10.17 -11.26 -7.61
N PHE A 498 11.35 -11.85 -7.84
CA PHE A 498 12.19 -11.48 -9.00
C PHE A 498 11.70 -12.08 -10.33
N HIS A 499 11.22 -13.33 -10.36
CA HIS A 499 10.78 -13.99 -11.61
C HIS A 499 9.40 -13.53 -12.07
N SER A 500 8.41 -13.46 -11.17
CA SER A 500 7.01 -13.30 -11.53
C SER A 500 6.43 -11.92 -11.25
N GLN A 501 6.97 -11.19 -10.26
CA GLN A 501 6.37 -9.94 -9.77
C GLN A 501 7.15 -8.69 -10.19
N LEU A 502 8.48 -8.74 -10.30
CA LEU A 502 9.32 -7.62 -10.74
C LEU A 502 9.20 -7.27 -12.25
N PRO A 503 9.07 -8.22 -13.19
CA PRO A 503 9.02 -7.91 -14.62
C PRO A 503 7.75 -7.15 -15.05
N LYS A 504 7.93 -6.15 -15.93
CA LYS A 504 6.88 -5.26 -16.45
C LYS A 504 6.36 -5.65 -17.85
N ASN A 505 6.62 -6.90 -18.28
CA ASN A 505 6.22 -7.45 -19.58
C ASN A 505 4.81 -8.08 -19.61
N LYS A 506 3.98 -7.81 -18.59
CA LYS A 506 2.63 -8.38 -18.42
C LYS A 506 1.76 -7.42 -17.58
N PRO A 507 0.43 -7.59 -17.54
CA PRO A 507 -0.46 -6.80 -16.68
C PRO A 507 -0.07 -6.86 -15.20
N ARG A 508 -0.51 -5.87 -14.42
CA ARG A 508 -0.28 -5.87 -12.96
C ARG A 508 -1.00 -7.04 -12.30
N LEU A 509 -0.28 -7.76 -11.46
CA LEU A 509 -0.82 -8.88 -10.71
C LEU A 509 -1.34 -8.41 -9.34
N LEU A 510 -2.52 -8.87 -8.90
CA LEU A 510 -2.91 -8.71 -7.49
C LEU A 510 -2.02 -9.64 -6.66
N VAL A 511 -1.27 -9.11 -5.69
CA VAL A 511 -0.35 -9.91 -4.85
C VAL A 511 -0.67 -9.68 -3.39
N ARG A 512 -1.07 -10.74 -2.69
CA ARG A 512 -1.45 -10.65 -1.27
C ARG A 512 -0.22 -10.35 -0.42
N ASN A 513 -0.30 -9.26 0.36
CA ASN A 513 0.85 -8.48 0.79
C ASN A 513 1.24 -8.71 2.27
N SER A 514 0.49 -9.55 2.99
CA SER A 514 0.73 -9.95 4.40
C SER A 514 0.19 -11.35 4.69
N ASP A 515 0.41 -11.82 5.93
CA ASP A 515 -0.39 -12.91 6.51
C ASP A 515 -1.90 -12.56 6.59
N ASP A 516 -2.72 -13.56 6.93
CA ASP A 516 -4.20 -13.46 6.91
C ASP A 516 -4.76 -12.39 7.86
N PHE A 517 -5.92 -11.83 7.53
CA PHE A 517 -6.78 -11.14 8.47
C PHE A 517 -7.42 -12.14 9.46
N PHE A 518 -7.06 -12.03 10.74
CA PHE A 518 -7.61 -12.86 11.82
C PHE A 518 -8.60 -12.06 12.68
N PRO A 519 -9.93 -12.15 12.46
CA PRO A 519 -10.92 -11.36 13.21
C PRO A 519 -10.86 -11.62 14.73
N GLU A 520 -10.71 -12.89 15.12
CA GLU A 520 -10.69 -13.32 16.53
C GLU A 520 -9.36 -13.02 17.28
N VAL A 521 -8.44 -12.27 16.68
CA VAL A 521 -7.10 -12.00 17.26
C VAL A 521 -6.85 -10.49 17.32
N PRO A 522 -7.26 -9.78 18.40
CA PRO A 522 -7.21 -8.32 18.48
C PRO A 522 -5.83 -7.71 18.19
N ALA A 523 -4.76 -8.28 18.77
CA ALA A 523 -3.38 -7.82 18.57
C ALA A 523 -2.87 -7.99 17.12
N SER A 524 -3.61 -8.68 16.25
CA SER A 524 -3.28 -8.79 14.82
C SER A 524 -3.66 -7.54 14.03
N HIS A 525 -4.67 -6.76 14.42
CA HIS A 525 -5.19 -5.67 13.57
C HIS A 525 -4.20 -4.51 13.34
N PRO A 526 -3.50 -3.97 14.37
CA PRO A 526 -2.50 -2.94 14.14
C PRO A 526 -1.27 -3.51 13.42
N TRP A 527 -0.87 -4.75 13.77
CA TRP A 527 0.24 -5.45 13.13
C TRP A 527 0.00 -5.72 11.64
N HIS A 528 -1.22 -6.11 11.25
CA HIS A 528 -1.62 -6.37 9.87
C HIS A 528 -1.41 -5.13 8.98
N ILE A 529 -1.82 -3.96 9.47
CA ILE A 529 -1.73 -2.70 8.73
C ILE A 529 -0.30 -2.14 8.76
N PHE A 530 0.42 -2.26 9.88
CA PHE A 530 1.86 -1.96 9.94
C PHE A 530 2.69 -2.81 8.98
N CYS A 531 2.44 -4.13 8.96
CA CYS A 531 3.10 -5.08 8.07
C CYS A 531 2.82 -4.76 6.61
N ASN A 532 1.56 -4.55 6.23
CA ASN A 532 1.18 -4.17 4.87
C ASN A 532 1.84 -2.87 4.40
N ALA A 533 1.79 -1.82 5.23
CA ALA A 533 2.34 -0.50 4.90
C ALA A 533 3.88 -0.53 4.70
N HIS A 534 4.59 -1.42 5.40
CA HIS A 534 6.03 -1.60 5.24
C HIS A 534 6.39 -2.57 4.11
N ASN A 535 5.64 -3.66 3.91
CA ASN A 535 5.82 -4.54 2.75
C ASN A 535 5.58 -3.78 1.43
N ALA A 536 4.68 -2.80 1.44
CA ALA A 536 4.45 -1.87 0.33
C ALA A 536 5.69 -1.01 -0.04
N LEU A 537 6.65 -0.82 0.88
CA LEU A 537 7.94 -0.17 0.55
C LEU A 537 8.74 -0.96 -0.50
N LEU A 538 8.58 -2.29 -0.53
CA LEU A 538 9.13 -3.14 -1.59
C LEU A 538 8.13 -3.27 -2.75
N ALA A 539 6.86 -3.55 -2.46
CA ALA A 539 5.86 -3.86 -3.48
C ALA A 539 5.58 -2.69 -4.46
N GLN A 540 5.76 -1.42 -4.03
CA GLN A 540 5.65 -0.22 -4.90
C GLN A 540 6.57 -0.27 -6.15
N HIS A 541 7.65 -1.06 -6.12
CA HIS A 541 8.63 -1.15 -7.22
C HIS A 541 8.41 -2.37 -8.13
N LEU A 542 7.53 -3.29 -7.74
CA LEU A 542 7.13 -4.46 -8.51
C LEU A 542 6.00 -4.10 -9.51
N ASN A 543 5.68 -5.03 -10.40
CA ASN A 543 4.55 -4.96 -11.35
C ASN A 543 3.26 -5.52 -10.73
N VAL A 544 2.88 -5.00 -9.55
CA VAL A 544 1.79 -5.55 -8.74
C VAL A 544 0.82 -4.47 -8.29
N LEU A 545 -0.35 -4.89 -7.81
CA LEU A 545 -1.16 -4.13 -6.87
C LEU A 545 -1.17 -4.91 -5.55
N PRO A 546 -0.67 -4.32 -4.44
CA PRO A 546 -0.69 -4.99 -3.14
C PRO A 546 -2.12 -5.21 -2.66
N ASP A 547 -2.48 -6.48 -2.50
CA ASP A 547 -3.72 -6.91 -1.90
C ASP A 547 -3.51 -6.99 -0.38
N TRP A 548 -4.23 -6.15 0.36
CA TRP A 548 -4.09 -5.99 1.82
C TRP A 548 -4.97 -6.97 2.61
N ASP A 549 -5.53 -7.97 1.92
CA ASP A 549 -6.46 -8.99 2.39
C ASP A 549 -7.87 -8.47 2.73
N MET A 550 -8.82 -9.40 2.76
CA MET A 550 -10.21 -9.18 3.18
C MET A 550 -10.33 -8.64 4.62
N PHE A 551 -11.51 -8.14 4.98
CA PHE A 551 -11.87 -7.79 6.36
C PHE A 551 -13.39 -7.93 6.56
N GLN A 552 -13.87 -7.77 7.80
CA GLN A 552 -15.31 -7.72 8.10
C GLN A 552 -15.76 -6.28 8.39
N THR A 553 -16.92 -5.89 7.87
CA THR A 553 -17.51 -4.55 8.01
C THR A 553 -18.25 -4.41 9.34
N SER A 554 -18.94 -5.45 9.81
CA SER A 554 -19.51 -5.53 11.15
C SER A 554 -18.49 -6.04 12.18
N HIS A 555 -17.43 -5.26 12.43
CA HIS A 555 -16.34 -5.63 13.35
C HIS A 555 -15.82 -4.41 14.14
N PRO A 556 -15.38 -4.52 15.41
CA PRO A 556 -14.87 -3.38 16.18
C PRO A 556 -13.70 -2.63 15.51
N TRP A 557 -12.89 -3.35 14.72
CA TRP A 557 -11.77 -2.79 13.95
C TRP A 557 -12.13 -2.47 12.48
N ALA A 558 -13.41 -2.58 12.08
CA ALA A 558 -13.81 -2.49 10.68
C ALA A 558 -13.44 -1.16 10.03
N GLY A 559 -13.72 -0.03 10.68
CA GLY A 559 -13.35 1.30 10.16
C GLY A 559 -11.84 1.47 9.99
N PHE A 560 -11.05 0.89 10.90
CA PHE A 560 -9.58 0.93 10.90
C PHE A 560 -9.02 0.12 9.71
N HIS A 561 -9.57 -1.06 9.45
CA HIS A 561 -9.24 -1.84 8.25
C HIS A 561 -9.75 -1.19 6.96
N ALA A 562 -10.99 -0.71 6.92
CA ALA A 562 -11.59 -0.02 5.77
C ALA A 562 -10.74 1.18 5.32
N ALA A 563 -10.35 2.04 6.25
CA ALA A 563 -9.49 3.20 5.96
C ALA A 563 -8.12 2.78 5.38
N ALA A 564 -7.49 1.76 5.98
CA ALA A 564 -6.22 1.20 5.51
C ALA A 564 -6.34 0.60 4.09
N ARG A 565 -7.40 -0.16 3.82
CA ARG A 565 -7.69 -0.70 2.47
C ARG A 565 -7.95 0.43 1.45
N CYS A 566 -8.70 1.48 1.81
CA CYS A 566 -8.92 2.64 0.93
C CYS A 566 -7.62 3.36 0.55
N VAL A 567 -6.71 3.63 1.49
CA VAL A 567 -5.44 4.32 1.19
C VAL A 567 -4.36 3.40 0.59
N SER A 568 -4.58 2.08 0.54
CA SER A 568 -3.60 1.08 0.05
C SER A 568 -3.20 1.22 -1.43
N GLY A 569 -4.05 1.86 -2.26
CA GLY A 569 -3.90 1.85 -3.72
C GLY A 569 -4.19 0.50 -4.40
N GLY A 570 -4.51 -0.53 -3.61
CA GLY A 570 -4.89 -1.88 -4.01
C GLY A 570 -6.40 -2.15 -3.93
N PRO A 571 -6.83 -3.40 -4.09
CA PRO A 571 -8.24 -3.79 -4.05
C PRO A 571 -8.82 -3.74 -2.62
N ILE A 572 -10.16 -3.82 -2.51
CA ILE A 572 -10.85 -3.99 -1.22
C ILE A 572 -11.83 -5.16 -1.34
N TYR A 573 -11.66 -6.16 -0.48
CA TYR A 573 -12.60 -7.26 -0.33
C TYR A 573 -13.20 -7.25 1.08
N PHE A 574 -14.44 -7.71 1.23
CA PHE A 574 -15.08 -7.96 2.52
C PHE A 574 -15.56 -9.41 2.63
N THR A 575 -15.71 -9.92 3.86
CA THR A 575 -16.01 -11.34 4.14
C THR A 575 -16.95 -11.49 5.34
N ASP A 576 -17.96 -10.62 5.38
CA ASP A 576 -19.00 -10.59 6.41
C ASP A 576 -19.79 -11.91 6.49
N THR A 577 -20.20 -12.26 7.71
CA THR A 577 -21.28 -13.22 7.93
C THR A 577 -22.59 -12.69 7.32
N PRO A 578 -23.42 -13.52 6.67
CA PRO A 578 -24.76 -13.10 6.25
C PRO A 578 -25.57 -12.56 7.44
N GLY A 579 -26.16 -11.38 7.27
CA GLY A 579 -26.87 -10.63 8.31
C GLY A 579 -26.00 -9.69 9.15
N GLU A 580 -24.66 -9.69 8.99
CA GLU A 580 -23.72 -8.89 9.80
C GLU A 580 -22.97 -7.87 8.93
N HIS A 581 -23.68 -6.83 8.48
CA HIS A 581 -23.18 -5.82 7.53
C HIS A 581 -23.26 -4.38 8.06
N ASP A 582 -22.15 -3.64 7.98
CA ASP A 582 -22.14 -2.18 8.17
C ASP A 582 -22.38 -1.48 6.83
N LEU A 583 -23.64 -1.15 6.56
CA LEU A 583 -24.08 -0.45 5.35
C LEU A 583 -23.49 0.96 5.23
N ASP A 584 -23.25 1.65 6.34
CA ASP A 584 -22.68 3.00 6.31
C ASP A 584 -21.19 2.93 5.99
N LEU A 585 -20.46 1.91 6.48
CA LEU A 585 -19.06 1.69 6.14
C LEU A 585 -18.89 1.21 4.69
N LEU A 586 -19.75 0.30 4.20
CA LEU A 586 -19.79 -0.11 2.80
C LEU A 586 -20.02 1.08 1.86
N GLN A 587 -20.88 2.03 2.24
CA GLN A 587 -21.08 3.29 1.53
C GLN A 587 -19.87 4.23 1.59
N GLN A 588 -19.01 4.16 2.61
CA GLN A 588 -17.82 5.02 2.72
C GLN A 588 -16.63 4.54 1.88
N ILE A 589 -16.53 3.22 1.62
CA ILE A 589 -15.44 2.62 0.83
C ILE A 589 -15.77 2.45 -0.67
N SER A 590 -17.05 2.52 -1.05
CA SER A 590 -17.52 2.22 -2.42
C SER A 590 -18.49 3.27 -2.99
N ALA A 591 -18.67 3.26 -4.31
CA ALA A 591 -19.59 4.11 -5.05
C ALA A 591 -20.15 3.38 -6.28
N THR A 592 -21.32 3.80 -6.76
CA THR A 592 -22.00 3.14 -7.89
C THR A 592 -21.66 3.84 -9.21
N THR A 593 -21.36 3.10 -10.28
CA THR A 593 -21.16 3.67 -11.62
C THR A 593 -22.51 3.93 -12.31
N THR A 594 -22.50 4.70 -13.41
CA THR A 594 -23.70 4.92 -14.25
C THR A 594 -24.36 3.62 -14.72
N ARG A 595 -23.59 2.52 -14.85
CA ARG A 595 -24.06 1.19 -15.24
C ARG A 595 -24.50 0.30 -14.07
N GLY A 596 -24.59 0.83 -12.85
CA GLY A 596 -24.99 0.07 -11.66
C GLY A 596 -23.94 -0.94 -11.17
N LYS A 597 -22.66 -0.78 -11.53
CA LYS A 597 -21.55 -1.54 -10.92
C LYS A 597 -21.17 -0.86 -9.61
N THR A 598 -20.78 -1.61 -8.59
CA THR A 598 -20.25 -1.04 -7.33
C THR A 598 -18.74 -1.09 -7.35
N VAL A 599 -18.08 0.06 -7.27
CA VAL A 599 -16.63 0.21 -7.39
C VAL A 599 -16.02 0.88 -6.16
N ILE A 600 -14.79 0.52 -5.85
CA ILE A 600 -13.96 1.16 -4.83
C ILE A 600 -13.30 2.42 -5.40
N LEU A 601 -13.04 3.40 -4.54
CA LEU A 601 -12.35 4.62 -4.94
C LEU A 601 -10.83 4.46 -4.75
N ARG A 602 -10.26 3.53 -5.52
CA ARG A 602 -8.84 3.14 -5.44
C ARG A 602 -7.89 4.27 -5.91
N PRO A 603 -6.92 4.72 -5.08
CA PRO A 603 -5.91 5.71 -5.45
C PRO A 603 -5.01 5.32 -6.64
N HIS A 604 -4.25 6.28 -7.17
CA HIS A 604 -3.43 6.08 -8.37
C HIS A 604 -2.10 5.37 -8.09
N ILE A 605 -1.51 5.59 -6.91
CA ILE A 605 -0.24 4.99 -6.47
C ILE A 605 -0.46 4.04 -5.29
N VAL A 606 0.47 3.11 -5.10
CA VAL A 606 0.50 2.20 -3.94
C VAL A 606 0.66 2.99 -2.65
N GLY A 607 -0.23 2.73 -1.69
CA GLY A 607 -0.16 3.24 -0.32
C GLY A 607 0.95 2.55 0.45
N LYS A 608 1.80 3.33 1.11
CA LYS A 608 2.98 2.83 1.83
C LYS A 608 3.28 3.65 3.08
N ALA A 609 4.03 3.08 4.03
CA ALA A 609 4.55 3.82 5.17
C ALA A 609 5.41 5.02 4.72
N THR A 610 5.29 6.18 5.35
CA THR A 610 6.14 7.35 5.05
C THR A 610 7.54 7.28 5.65
N THR A 611 7.79 6.32 6.55
CA THR A 611 9.04 6.20 7.31
C THR A 611 9.39 4.74 7.53
N ALA A 612 10.51 4.27 6.99
CA ALA A 612 10.92 2.86 7.11
C ALA A 612 11.40 2.46 8.54
N TYR A 613 12.05 3.38 9.25
CA TYR A 613 12.80 3.09 10.49
C TYR A 613 11.98 3.15 11.78
N ASN A 614 10.70 3.51 11.71
CA ASN A 614 9.83 3.57 12.86
C ASN A 614 9.35 2.14 13.22
N ALA A 615 9.72 1.65 14.39
CA ALA A 615 9.39 0.31 14.87
C ALA A 615 7.92 0.19 15.31
N TYR A 616 7.36 -1.01 15.26
CA TYR A 616 5.96 -1.29 15.65
C TYR A 616 5.60 -0.83 17.08
N SER A 617 6.58 -0.83 17.99
CA SER A 617 6.42 -0.40 19.40
C SER A 617 6.67 1.10 19.64
N ALA A 618 6.99 1.88 18.60
CA ALA A 618 7.18 3.32 18.73
C ALA A 618 5.85 4.02 19.08
N GLN A 619 5.92 5.04 19.94
CA GLN A 619 4.74 5.83 20.32
C GLN A 619 4.51 6.96 19.30
N ASN A 620 4.20 6.56 18.06
CA ASN A 620 3.93 7.45 16.93
C ASN A 620 2.81 6.92 16.03
N LEU A 621 2.31 7.80 15.15
CA LEU A 621 1.25 7.46 14.21
C LEU A 621 1.85 6.78 12.97
N LEU A 622 1.29 5.62 12.60
CA LEU A 622 1.57 5.02 11.31
C LEU A 622 0.91 5.90 10.24
N LYS A 623 1.76 6.49 9.39
CA LYS A 623 1.40 7.36 8.28
C LYS A 623 1.52 6.59 6.96
N ILE A 624 0.42 6.48 6.22
CA ILE A 624 0.31 5.73 4.97
C ILE A 624 0.00 6.72 3.83
N SER A 625 0.98 6.98 2.97
CA SER A 625 0.89 8.00 1.92
C SER A 625 0.45 7.42 0.58
N THR A 626 -0.48 8.10 -0.10
CA THR A 626 -0.89 7.82 -1.49
C THR A 626 -1.36 9.11 -2.19
N TYR A 627 -1.63 9.04 -3.50
CA TYR A 627 -1.87 10.21 -4.36
C TYR A 627 -2.92 9.92 -5.43
N VAL A 628 -3.61 10.98 -5.87
CA VAL A 628 -4.60 10.96 -6.97
C VAL A 628 -4.41 12.18 -7.86
N GLY A 629 -4.46 11.98 -9.18
CA GLY A 629 -4.27 13.02 -10.20
C GLY A 629 -2.86 13.08 -10.78
N PHE A 630 -2.53 14.20 -11.42
CA PHE A 630 -1.20 14.52 -11.98
C PHE A 630 -0.39 15.36 -10.99
N ALA A 631 0.94 15.43 -11.15
CA ALA A 631 1.78 16.30 -10.33
C ALA A 631 1.28 17.76 -10.31
N ARG A 632 1.45 18.45 -9.17
CA ARG A 632 0.95 19.81 -8.86
C ARG A 632 -0.57 20.03 -8.84
N THR A 633 -1.35 19.27 -9.60
CA THR A 633 -2.81 19.44 -9.71
C THR A 633 -3.62 18.35 -9.01
N GLY A 634 -2.98 17.24 -8.64
CA GLY A 634 -3.55 16.15 -7.86
C GLY A 634 -3.54 16.41 -6.36
N THR A 635 -4.24 15.56 -5.62
CA THR A 635 -4.40 15.62 -4.16
C THR A 635 -3.53 14.57 -3.47
N GLY A 636 -2.77 15.02 -2.47
CA GLY A 636 -2.07 14.14 -1.53
C GLY A 636 -3.03 13.54 -0.52
N ILE A 637 -2.88 12.25 -0.21
CA ILE A 637 -3.70 11.52 0.76
C ILE A 637 -2.76 10.87 1.78
N LEU A 638 -3.09 11.03 3.06
CA LEU A 638 -2.34 10.49 4.18
C LEU A 638 -3.31 9.80 5.15
N GLY A 639 -3.37 8.47 5.08
CA GLY A 639 -4.03 7.67 6.12
C GLY A 639 -3.18 7.69 7.38
N VAL A 640 -3.77 7.98 8.53
CA VAL A 640 -3.06 8.14 9.81
C VAL A 640 -3.69 7.24 10.86
N PHE A 641 -2.89 6.39 11.49
CA PHE A 641 -3.36 5.29 12.34
C PHE A 641 -2.59 5.27 13.66
N ASN A 642 -3.30 5.30 14.79
CA ASN A 642 -2.72 5.00 16.09
C ASN A 642 -2.70 3.48 16.28
N LEU A 643 -1.50 2.91 16.35
CA LEU A 643 -1.30 1.47 16.56
C LEU A 643 -1.32 1.06 18.04
N SER A 644 -1.29 2.03 18.96
CA SER A 644 -1.39 1.78 20.40
C SER A 644 -2.82 1.41 20.77
N GLU A 645 -3.01 0.31 21.50
CA GLU A 645 -4.27 -0.07 22.13
C GLU A 645 -4.49 0.60 23.50
N GLN A 646 -3.54 1.43 23.96
CA GLN A 646 -3.53 2.00 25.33
C GLN A 646 -3.51 3.53 25.37
N GLU A 647 -2.69 4.18 24.53
CA GLU A 647 -2.41 5.61 24.63
C GLU A 647 -2.99 6.42 23.46
N THR A 648 -3.47 7.64 23.75
CA THR A 648 -3.82 8.63 22.72
C THR A 648 -2.53 9.24 22.18
N LEU A 649 -2.27 9.09 20.89
CA LEU A 649 -1.09 9.64 20.23
C LEU A 649 -1.44 10.93 19.49
N SER A 650 -0.51 11.88 19.55
CA SER A 650 -0.69 13.23 19.02
C SER A 650 0.56 13.70 18.30
N GLU A 651 0.37 14.26 17.11
CA GLU A 651 1.48 14.72 16.27
C GLU A 651 1.15 16.03 15.56
N PHE A 652 2.21 16.77 15.23
CA PHE A 652 2.18 17.75 14.16
C PHE A 652 2.63 17.08 12.85
N ILE A 653 1.83 17.23 11.81
CA ILE A 653 2.13 16.79 10.45
C ILE A 653 2.35 18.04 9.59
N PRO A 654 3.58 18.33 9.14
CA PRO A 654 3.83 19.43 8.23
C PRO A 654 3.28 19.14 6.83
N LEU A 655 3.03 20.22 6.08
CA LEU A 655 2.55 20.17 4.71
C LEU A 655 3.47 19.37 3.76
N ASP A 656 4.78 19.32 4.03
CA ASP A 656 5.74 18.55 3.22
C ASP A 656 5.64 17.01 3.37
N GLN A 657 5.00 16.52 4.44
CA GLN A 657 4.70 15.09 4.62
C GLN A 657 3.50 14.62 3.80
N PHE A 658 2.72 15.54 3.22
CA PHE A 658 1.64 15.19 2.29
C PHE A 658 2.22 14.95 0.89
N PRO A 659 2.01 13.75 0.30
CA PRO A 659 2.63 13.37 -0.98
C PRO A 659 2.14 14.26 -2.12
N GLY A 660 3.07 14.67 -3.00
CA GLY A 660 2.75 15.50 -4.16
C GLY A 660 2.34 16.94 -3.84
N THR A 661 2.60 17.42 -2.63
CA THR A 661 2.75 18.86 -2.41
C THR A 661 4.08 19.33 -3.01
N GLU A 662 4.07 20.49 -3.66
CA GLU A 662 5.24 21.16 -4.24
C GLU A 662 5.17 22.65 -3.86
N GLU A 663 5.42 23.57 -4.78
CA GLU A 663 5.09 24.99 -4.62
C GLU A 663 3.60 25.24 -4.90
N GLY A 664 2.92 25.98 -4.02
CA GLY A 664 1.52 26.37 -4.19
C GLY A 664 0.74 26.55 -2.89
N GLU A 665 -0.54 26.88 -3.02
CA GLU A 665 -1.50 26.86 -1.91
C GLU A 665 -2.29 25.55 -1.89
N TYR A 666 -2.52 25.01 -0.70
CA TYR A 666 -3.28 23.78 -0.47
C TYR A 666 -4.35 24.01 0.60
N VAL A 667 -5.45 23.28 0.53
CA VAL A 667 -6.39 23.11 1.66
C VAL A 667 -6.18 21.72 2.23
N LEU A 668 -5.97 21.66 3.54
CA LEU A 668 -5.94 20.41 4.30
C LEU A 668 -7.36 20.06 4.75
N ALA A 669 -7.70 18.77 4.73
CA ALA A 669 -8.97 18.27 5.24
C ALA A 669 -8.77 17.02 6.11
N SER A 670 -9.67 16.82 7.07
CA SER A 670 -9.77 15.60 7.89
C SER A 670 -11.08 14.88 7.58
N TYR A 671 -11.00 13.60 7.22
CA TYR A 671 -12.18 12.80 6.89
C TYR A 671 -13.10 12.60 8.09
N ARG A 672 -12.55 12.20 9.25
CA ARG A 672 -13.29 11.88 10.47
C ARG A 672 -13.96 13.09 11.13
N SER A 673 -13.33 14.27 11.07
CA SER A 673 -13.90 15.50 11.63
C SER A 673 -14.73 16.29 10.63
N GLY A 674 -14.55 16.04 9.33
CA GLY A 674 -15.18 16.79 8.24
C GLY A 674 -14.69 18.23 8.06
N LYS A 675 -13.65 18.64 8.81
CA LYS A 675 -13.10 20.00 8.86
C LYS A 675 -12.08 20.27 7.76
N PHE A 676 -11.88 21.56 7.49
CA PHE A 676 -10.92 22.08 6.53
C PHE A 676 -9.98 23.11 7.18
N SER A 677 -8.76 23.26 6.66
CA SER A 677 -7.93 24.42 6.96
C SER A 677 -8.33 25.61 6.08
N SER A 678 -7.87 26.81 6.47
CA SER A 678 -7.65 27.87 5.49
C SER A 678 -6.61 27.42 4.44
N PRO A 679 -6.46 28.12 3.29
CA PRO A 679 -5.32 27.89 2.41
C PRO A 679 -4.00 27.98 3.19
N VAL A 680 -3.12 27.01 2.93
CA VAL A 680 -1.78 26.91 3.50
C VAL A 680 -0.77 26.82 2.37
N ALA A 681 0.21 27.74 2.37
CA ALA A 681 1.17 27.88 1.28
C ALA A 681 2.46 27.09 1.54
N ARG A 682 2.96 26.42 0.51
CA ARG A 682 4.31 25.84 0.45
C ARG A 682 5.12 26.59 -0.61
N LYS A 683 6.35 26.99 -0.28
CA LYS A 683 7.23 27.79 -1.14
C LYS A 683 8.13 26.90 -2.00
N SER A 684 8.66 27.45 -3.09
CA SER A 684 9.67 26.77 -3.90
C SER A 684 11.05 26.73 -3.25
N LEU A 685 11.82 25.69 -3.63
CA LEU A 685 13.24 25.52 -3.34
C LEU A 685 14.13 26.67 -3.89
N GLU A 686 13.58 27.60 -4.67
CA GLU A 686 14.29 28.81 -5.14
C GLU A 686 14.08 30.01 -4.21
N ALA A 687 12.91 30.14 -3.57
CA ALA A 687 12.71 31.10 -2.48
C ALA A 687 13.62 30.76 -1.27
N GLU A 688 13.81 29.47 -0.99
CA GLU A 688 14.73 28.98 0.05
C GLU A 688 16.19 29.40 -0.23
N LYS A 689 16.68 29.24 -1.47
CA LYS A 689 18.03 29.67 -1.88
C LYS A 689 18.27 31.18 -1.70
N ASN A 690 17.21 31.98 -1.73
CA ASN A 690 17.25 33.43 -1.52
C ASN A 690 17.14 33.83 -0.02
N GLY A 691 17.11 32.86 0.90
CA GLY A 691 17.13 33.11 2.35
C GLY A 691 15.77 33.38 2.99
N GLU A 692 14.66 33.13 2.28
CA GLU A 692 13.34 33.18 2.92
C GLU A 692 13.18 32.02 3.90
N LYS A 693 12.71 32.30 5.12
CA LYS A 693 12.57 31.27 6.16
C LYS A 693 11.53 30.22 5.79
N LYS A 694 12.00 29.00 5.54
CA LYS A 694 11.23 27.77 5.52
C LYS A 694 10.56 27.53 6.89
N ARG A 695 9.23 27.55 6.91
CA ARG A 695 8.40 26.99 7.99
C ARG A 695 7.14 26.43 7.35
N ASP A 696 7.17 25.14 7.02
CA ASP A 696 6.01 24.45 6.46
C ASP A 696 4.82 24.51 7.45
N PRO A 697 3.59 24.80 6.96
CA PRO A 697 2.38 24.80 7.78
C PRO A 697 2.17 23.44 8.48
N LEU A 698 1.85 23.47 9.78
CA LEU A 698 1.67 22.29 10.62
C LEU A 698 0.19 22.00 10.87
N MET A 699 -0.26 20.78 10.58
CA MET A 699 -1.55 20.26 11.02
C MET A 699 -1.37 19.48 12.32
N ALA A 700 -2.07 19.88 13.39
CA ALA A 700 -2.15 19.09 14.61
C ALA A 700 -3.20 17.99 14.46
N ILE A 701 -2.90 16.78 14.95
CA ILE A 701 -3.86 15.68 15.05
C ILE A 701 -3.74 14.96 16.40
N ASP A 702 -4.90 14.60 16.97
CA ASP A 702 -5.06 13.70 18.11
C ASP A 702 -5.79 12.45 17.65
N LEU A 703 -5.20 11.26 17.87
CA LEU A 703 -5.85 9.98 17.63
C LEU A 703 -5.89 9.14 18.92
N PRO A 704 -7.09 8.87 19.47
CA PRO A 704 -7.28 7.88 20.54
C PRO A 704 -6.70 6.49 20.21
N PRO A 705 -6.56 5.59 21.20
CA PRO A 705 -6.11 4.22 20.97
C PRO A 705 -6.92 3.50 19.88
N ALA A 706 -6.27 2.63 19.11
CA ALA A 706 -6.87 1.85 18.02
C ALA A 706 -7.65 2.67 16.96
N SER A 707 -7.38 3.98 16.85
CA SER A 707 -8.14 4.89 15.98
C SER A 707 -7.35 5.39 14.78
N TRP A 708 -8.05 6.06 13.86
CA TRP A 708 -7.55 6.44 12.55
C TRP A 708 -8.26 7.69 12.03
N ASP A 709 -7.62 8.40 11.10
CA ASP A 709 -8.22 9.38 10.20
C ASP A 709 -7.61 9.25 8.79
N ILE A 710 -8.22 9.89 7.79
CA ILE A 710 -7.63 10.11 6.48
C ILE A 710 -7.55 11.62 6.26
N LEU A 711 -6.33 12.11 6.07
CA LEU A 711 -6.06 13.51 5.79
C LEU A 711 -5.81 13.69 4.29
N THR A 712 -6.22 14.83 3.73
CA THR A 712 -5.92 15.17 2.33
C THR A 712 -5.34 16.56 2.20
N ALA A 713 -4.44 16.76 1.22
CA ALA A 713 -3.93 18.06 0.81
C ALA A 713 -4.33 18.30 -0.66
N SER A 714 -5.35 19.12 -0.88
CA SER A 714 -5.88 19.42 -2.22
C SER A 714 -5.42 20.82 -2.68
N PRO A 715 -4.81 20.95 -3.87
CA PRO A 715 -4.28 22.22 -4.34
C PRO A 715 -5.39 23.24 -4.61
N VAL A 716 -5.10 24.51 -4.33
CA VAL A 716 -6.01 25.64 -4.53
C VAL A 716 -5.66 26.33 -5.85
N LYS A 717 -6.68 26.61 -6.67
CA LYS A 717 -6.57 27.50 -7.83
C LYS A 717 -7.32 28.80 -7.54
N THR A 718 -6.68 29.94 -7.80
CA THR A 718 -7.22 31.28 -7.50
C THR A 718 -7.45 32.07 -8.78
N PHE A 719 -8.67 32.58 -8.98
CA PHE A 719 -9.13 33.24 -10.21
C PHE A 719 -9.61 34.67 -9.95
N THR A 720 -9.43 35.58 -10.91
CA THR A 720 -10.00 36.95 -10.84
C THR A 720 -11.11 37.09 -11.88
N LEU A 721 -12.34 37.35 -11.44
CA LEU A 721 -13.50 37.45 -12.34
C LEU A 721 -13.72 38.92 -12.78
N PRO A 722 -13.85 39.24 -14.09
CA PRO A 722 -13.87 40.63 -14.57
C PRO A 722 -15.07 41.49 -14.14
N HIS A 723 -16.16 40.88 -13.66
CA HIS A 723 -17.46 41.54 -13.47
C HIS A 723 -17.87 41.76 -11.99
N ARG A 724 -16.96 41.51 -11.05
CA ARG A 724 -17.11 41.79 -9.60
C ARG A 724 -15.96 42.66 -9.10
N ASP A 725 -15.92 42.97 -7.80
CA ASP A 725 -14.97 43.92 -7.17
C ASP A 725 -13.48 43.46 -7.12
N LYS A 726 -13.04 42.63 -8.08
CA LYS A 726 -11.70 42.02 -8.19
C LYS A 726 -11.28 41.12 -7.03
N THR A 727 -12.15 40.88 -6.04
CA THR A 727 -11.94 39.86 -5.01
C THR A 727 -11.62 38.50 -5.66
N PRO A 728 -10.47 37.89 -5.36
CA PRO A 728 -10.12 36.59 -5.95
C PRO A 728 -11.07 35.48 -5.48
N LEU A 729 -11.40 34.58 -6.40
CA LEU A 729 -12.16 33.36 -6.14
C LEU A 729 -11.19 32.18 -6.08
N SER A 730 -10.90 31.70 -4.87
CA SER A 730 -10.07 30.52 -4.63
C SER A 730 -10.94 29.27 -4.52
N VAL A 731 -10.60 28.22 -5.28
CA VAL A 731 -11.34 26.96 -5.37
C VAL A 731 -10.38 25.77 -5.27
N SER A 732 -10.79 24.70 -4.59
CA SER A 732 -10.09 23.41 -4.54
C SER A 732 -11.08 22.25 -4.73
N LEU A 733 -10.65 21.17 -5.40
CA LEU A 733 -11.49 20.00 -5.70
C LEU A 733 -11.33 18.94 -4.60
N LEU A 734 -12.42 18.53 -3.98
CA LEU A 734 -12.42 17.58 -2.86
C LEU A 734 -12.82 16.14 -3.30
N GLY A 735 -13.46 15.99 -4.46
CA GLY A 735 -14.01 14.71 -4.90
C GLY A 735 -15.35 14.36 -4.22
N LEU A 736 -15.68 13.08 -4.14
CA LEU A 736 -16.94 12.61 -3.56
C LEU A 736 -16.96 12.68 -2.02
N ARG A 737 -17.90 13.44 -1.47
CA ARG A 737 -18.16 13.55 -0.03
C ARG A 737 -18.68 12.24 0.54
N GLY A 738 -18.40 12.01 1.82
CA GLY A 738 -18.76 10.77 2.52
C GLY A 738 -17.94 9.55 2.09
N LYS A 739 -16.97 9.68 1.18
CA LYS A 739 -16.12 8.58 0.72
C LYS A 739 -14.68 8.75 1.22
N MET A 740 -14.10 7.69 1.79
CA MET A 740 -12.77 7.73 2.44
C MET A 740 -11.64 8.25 1.54
N THR A 741 -11.69 7.90 0.25
CA THR A 741 -10.76 8.37 -0.79
C THR A 741 -11.51 9.06 -1.93
N GLY A 742 -12.50 9.90 -1.59
CA GLY A 742 -13.46 10.51 -2.52
C GLY A 742 -12.88 11.18 -3.77
N ILE A 743 -11.66 11.72 -3.71
CA ILE A 743 -10.96 12.31 -4.85
C ILE A 743 -10.60 11.28 -5.94
N ALA A 744 -10.41 10.00 -5.60
CA ALA A 744 -10.13 8.92 -6.56
C ALA A 744 -11.34 8.55 -7.46
N ALA A 745 -12.50 9.20 -7.27
CA ALA A 745 -13.60 9.17 -8.24
C ALA A 745 -13.35 10.06 -9.47
N VAL A 746 -12.45 11.05 -9.39
CA VAL A 746 -12.18 12.01 -10.47
C VAL A 746 -11.22 11.40 -11.49
N SER A 747 -11.67 11.26 -12.74
CA SER A 747 -10.82 10.90 -13.88
C SER A 747 -10.28 12.12 -14.65
N GLY A 748 -10.99 13.25 -14.60
CA GLY A 748 -10.56 14.51 -15.22
C GLY A 748 -11.11 15.75 -14.52
N CYS A 749 -10.34 16.83 -14.51
CA CYS A 749 -10.82 18.16 -14.12
C CYS A 749 -10.02 19.27 -14.80
N ASP A 750 -10.71 20.31 -15.25
CA ASP A 750 -10.10 21.57 -15.68
C ASP A 750 -10.88 22.78 -15.12
N MET A 751 -10.21 23.91 -14.94
CA MET A 751 -10.75 25.12 -14.32
C MET A 751 -10.14 26.38 -14.97
N TYR A 752 -10.96 27.18 -15.65
CA TYR A 752 -10.54 28.40 -16.33
C TYR A 752 -11.63 29.48 -16.34
N VAL A 753 -11.25 30.74 -16.52
CA VAL A 753 -12.21 31.83 -16.75
C VAL A 753 -12.56 31.89 -18.24
N GLU A 754 -13.85 31.88 -18.58
CA GLU A 754 -14.30 31.93 -19.96
C GLU A 754 -14.07 33.29 -20.61
N ASP A 755 -13.44 33.30 -21.79
CA ASP A 755 -13.36 34.46 -22.65
C ASP A 755 -14.77 35.00 -22.99
N GLY A 756 -14.93 36.31 -22.92
CA GLY A 756 -16.18 37.03 -23.20
C GLY A 756 -17.29 36.90 -22.15
N SER A 757 -17.40 35.76 -21.44
CA SER A 757 -18.41 35.56 -20.38
C SER A 757 -17.89 35.97 -18.98
N GLY A 758 -16.58 35.92 -18.75
CA GLY A 758 -15.94 36.34 -17.51
C GLY A 758 -16.23 35.44 -16.30
N ARG A 759 -16.92 34.31 -16.50
CA ARG A 759 -17.26 33.32 -15.47
C ARG A 759 -16.12 32.33 -15.28
N LEU A 760 -15.90 31.87 -14.05
CA LEU A 760 -15.13 30.64 -13.82
C LEU A 760 -15.96 29.46 -14.33
N ARG A 761 -15.39 28.65 -15.21
CA ARG A 761 -15.92 27.35 -15.65
C ARG A 761 -15.01 26.26 -15.12
N ILE A 762 -15.63 25.26 -14.48
CA ILE A 762 -14.98 24.08 -13.94
C ILE A 762 -15.62 22.88 -14.63
N TRP A 763 -14.85 22.17 -15.44
CA TRP A 763 -15.24 20.88 -15.99
C TRP A 763 -14.71 19.77 -15.08
N VAL A 764 -15.54 18.75 -14.82
CA VAL A 764 -15.15 17.56 -14.05
C VAL A 764 -15.72 16.31 -14.71
N GLN A 765 -14.90 15.26 -14.74
CA GLN A 765 -15.24 13.91 -15.20
C GLN A 765 -15.03 12.94 -14.03
N LEU A 766 -16.07 12.16 -13.71
CA LEU A 766 -16.07 11.18 -12.61
C LEU A 766 -16.30 9.76 -13.13
N LYS A 767 -15.63 8.76 -12.54
CA LYS A 767 -15.87 7.34 -12.81
C LYS A 767 -17.01 6.72 -11.98
N ALA A 768 -17.58 7.45 -11.03
CA ALA A 768 -18.64 6.99 -10.14
C ALA A 768 -19.58 8.12 -9.67
N LEU A 769 -20.79 7.75 -9.25
CA LEU A 769 -21.84 8.64 -8.76
C LEU A 769 -21.69 8.93 -7.25
N GLY A 770 -22.16 10.10 -6.83
CA GLY A 770 -22.21 10.53 -5.44
C GLY A 770 -22.35 12.05 -5.32
N VAL A 771 -22.10 12.58 -4.12
CA VAL A 771 -22.07 14.04 -3.89
C VAL A 771 -20.65 14.57 -4.12
N LEU A 772 -20.39 15.20 -5.27
CA LEU A 772 -19.11 15.86 -5.56
C LEU A 772 -19.01 17.16 -4.78
N ALA A 773 -17.82 17.49 -4.28
CA ALA A 773 -17.58 18.76 -3.60
C ALA A 773 -16.36 19.56 -4.07
N PHE A 774 -16.49 20.87 -3.91
CA PHE A 774 -15.44 21.86 -4.06
C PHE A 774 -15.37 22.70 -2.79
N TRP A 775 -14.16 22.93 -2.28
CA TRP A 775 -13.90 23.99 -1.31
C TRP A 775 -13.82 25.33 -2.04
N ILE A 776 -14.42 26.37 -1.48
CA ILE A 776 -14.40 27.75 -1.98
C ILE A 776 -14.04 28.68 -0.82
N GLY A 777 -13.07 29.56 -1.02
CA GLY A 777 -12.65 30.54 -0.01
C GLY A 777 -13.77 31.52 0.32
N ALA A 778 -14.04 31.78 1.61
CA ALA A 778 -15.23 32.52 2.03
C ALA A 778 -15.30 33.95 1.47
N ASP A 779 -14.20 34.70 1.40
CA ASP A 779 -14.20 36.04 0.77
C ASP A 779 -14.51 35.96 -0.74
N GLY A 780 -14.11 34.87 -1.40
CA GLY A 780 -14.48 34.55 -2.77
C GLY A 780 -15.94 34.09 -2.92
N TRP A 781 -16.57 33.52 -1.88
CA TRP A 781 -18.00 33.17 -1.90
C TRP A 781 -18.92 34.30 -1.43
N LYS A 782 -18.42 35.25 -0.62
CA LYS A 782 -19.20 36.26 0.10
C LYS A 782 -20.13 37.06 -0.81
N GLY A 783 -21.43 37.02 -0.48
CA GLY A 783 -22.46 37.71 -1.27
C GLY A 783 -22.75 37.03 -2.62
N ARG A 784 -22.59 35.71 -2.70
CA ARG A 784 -23.09 34.86 -3.80
C ARG A 784 -24.28 34.00 -3.34
N THR A 785 -25.14 33.65 -4.28
CA THR A 785 -26.23 32.68 -4.09
C THR A 785 -26.07 31.47 -5.02
N VAL A 786 -26.81 30.38 -4.75
CA VAL A 786 -26.88 29.22 -5.67
C VAL A 786 -27.75 29.56 -6.89
N GLU A 787 -28.62 30.55 -6.77
CA GLU A 787 -29.63 30.95 -7.75
C GLU A 787 -29.11 31.94 -8.80
N ASP A 788 -28.28 32.91 -8.41
CA ASP A 788 -27.89 34.05 -9.26
C ASP A 788 -26.46 33.88 -9.83
N ASP A 789 -25.56 33.34 -9.02
CA ASP A 789 -24.12 33.26 -9.30
C ASP A 789 -23.63 31.91 -9.79
N LEU A 790 -24.38 30.84 -9.54
CA LEU A 790 -24.00 29.45 -9.80
C LEU A 790 -24.89 28.81 -10.87
N MET A 791 -24.30 28.03 -11.77
CA MET A 791 -25.03 27.17 -12.70
C MET A 791 -24.26 25.87 -12.88
N VAL A 792 -24.92 24.73 -12.66
CA VAL A 792 -24.34 23.39 -12.87
C VAL A 792 -25.07 22.69 -14.00
N LEU A 793 -24.31 22.17 -14.97
CA LEU A 793 -24.81 21.39 -16.10
C LEU A 793 -24.33 19.94 -16.01
N LEU A 794 -25.22 18.99 -16.31
CA LEU A 794 -24.92 17.59 -16.58
C LEU A 794 -25.21 17.34 -18.06
N TYR A 795 -24.19 16.97 -18.85
CA TYR A 795 -24.29 16.86 -20.31
C TYR A 795 -24.96 18.06 -21.01
N GLY A 796 -24.67 19.27 -20.52
CA GLY A 796 -25.24 20.54 -21.02
C GLY A 796 -26.66 20.88 -20.53
N LYS A 797 -27.33 19.97 -19.80
CA LYS A 797 -28.65 20.21 -19.18
C LYS A 797 -28.48 20.81 -17.77
N PRO A 798 -29.15 21.92 -17.42
CA PRO A 798 -29.10 22.47 -16.07
C PRO A 798 -29.65 21.51 -15.01
N LEU A 799 -28.96 21.42 -13.87
CA LEU A 799 -29.43 20.63 -12.73
C LEU A 799 -30.57 21.30 -11.99
N ALA A 800 -31.46 20.48 -11.41
CA ALA A 800 -32.47 20.97 -10.49
C ALA A 800 -31.81 21.53 -9.22
N LYS A 801 -32.39 22.60 -8.64
CA LYS A 801 -31.95 23.20 -7.37
C LYS A 801 -31.83 22.18 -6.23
N GLY A 802 -32.64 21.11 -6.27
CA GLY A 802 -32.57 20.01 -5.29
C GLY A 802 -31.31 19.14 -5.35
N CYS A 803 -30.42 19.35 -6.33
CA CYS A 803 -29.16 18.61 -6.53
C CYS A 803 -27.90 19.47 -6.30
N VAL A 804 -28.04 20.75 -5.92
CA VAL A 804 -26.90 21.68 -5.77
C VAL A 804 -27.10 22.51 -4.49
N GLY A 805 -26.08 22.56 -3.64
CA GLY A 805 -26.10 23.37 -2.42
C GLY A 805 -24.73 23.83 -1.99
N VAL A 806 -24.67 24.90 -1.18
CA VAL A 806 -23.43 25.39 -0.57
C VAL A 806 -23.60 25.41 0.95
N LYS A 807 -22.61 24.86 1.66
CA LYS A 807 -22.57 24.81 3.12
C LYS A 807 -21.41 25.67 3.62
N GLU A 808 -21.70 26.69 4.42
CA GLU A 808 -20.66 27.48 5.09
C GLU A 808 -20.13 26.70 6.31
N ALA A 809 -18.81 26.52 6.39
CA ALA A 809 -18.13 25.77 7.45
C ALA A 809 -16.71 26.31 7.67
N ASP A 810 -16.29 26.44 8.93
CA ASP A 810 -14.92 26.80 9.34
C ASP A 810 -14.30 28.04 8.63
N GLY A 811 -15.11 29.03 8.26
CA GLY A 811 -14.65 30.21 7.51
C GLY A 811 -14.42 29.96 6.01
N SER A 812 -15.09 28.95 5.45
CA SER A 812 -15.10 28.59 4.03
C SER A 812 -16.51 28.22 3.55
N ALA A 813 -16.68 28.08 2.24
CA ALA A 813 -17.92 27.61 1.62
C ALA A 813 -17.65 26.30 0.86
N VAL A 814 -18.35 25.22 1.20
CA VAL A 814 -18.27 23.94 0.49
C VAL A 814 -19.45 23.83 -0.46
N LEU A 815 -19.19 23.90 -1.76
CA LEU A 815 -20.15 23.58 -2.81
C LEU A 815 -20.27 22.07 -2.91
N GLU A 816 -21.49 21.54 -2.78
CA GLU A 816 -21.84 20.14 -2.93
C GLU A 816 -22.84 19.97 -4.10
N VAL A 817 -22.56 19.02 -4.99
CA VAL A 817 -23.38 18.66 -6.16
C VAL A 817 -23.72 17.17 -6.08
N ASP A 818 -25.00 16.86 -5.89
CA ASP A 818 -25.51 15.49 -5.83
C ASP A 818 -25.69 14.93 -7.24
N ILE A 819 -24.64 14.26 -7.75
CA ILE A 819 -24.60 13.69 -9.09
C ILE A 819 -25.36 12.36 -9.14
N ALA A 820 -25.49 11.64 -8.02
CA ALA A 820 -26.29 10.42 -7.96
C ALA A 820 -27.77 10.74 -8.19
N LYS A 821 -28.29 11.71 -7.46
CA LYS A 821 -29.66 12.21 -7.64
C LYS A 821 -29.86 12.90 -8.98
N ALA A 822 -28.91 13.73 -9.42
CA ALA A 822 -29.00 14.37 -10.74
C ALA A 822 -29.04 13.36 -11.89
N TRP A 823 -28.29 12.27 -11.78
CA TRP A 823 -28.33 11.17 -12.76
C TRP A 823 -29.71 10.52 -12.81
N GLU A 824 -30.29 10.18 -11.65
CA GLU A 824 -31.65 9.62 -11.52
C GLU A 824 -32.73 10.59 -12.06
N GLU A 825 -32.73 11.86 -11.63
CA GLU A 825 -33.70 12.88 -12.07
C GLU A 825 -33.58 13.22 -13.57
N SER A 826 -32.40 13.07 -14.18
CA SER A 826 -32.15 13.43 -15.58
C SER A 826 -32.74 12.47 -16.62
N GLY A 827 -32.95 11.20 -16.25
CA GLY A 827 -33.31 10.14 -17.18
C GLY A 827 -32.26 9.82 -18.25
N GLU A 828 -31.00 10.23 -18.05
CA GLU A 828 -29.90 9.90 -18.96
C GLU A 828 -29.59 8.40 -18.98
N THR A 829 -28.92 7.95 -20.04
CA THR A 829 -28.46 6.55 -20.16
C THR A 829 -26.93 6.47 -20.29
N PRO A 830 -26.28 5.42 -19.76
CA PRO A 830 -24.82 5.33 -19.75
C PRO A 830 -24.23 5.37 -21.16
N GLY A 831 -23.19 6.19 -21.36
CA GLY A 831 -22.51 6.35 -22.64
C GLY A 831 -21.61 5.17 -23.02
N TRP A 832 -20.48 5.45 -23.69
CA TRP A 832 -19.50 4.41 -24.03
C TRP A 832 -18.59 4.03 -22.84
N GLY A 833 -18.21 5.00 -22.01
CA GLY A 833 -17.62 4.77 -20.69
C GLY A 833 -18.66 4.66 -19.58
N ASP A 834 -18.21 4.36 -18.36
CA ASP A 834 -19.00 4.42 -17.13
C ASP A 834 -19.10 5.86 -16.55
N GLU A 835 -18.40 6.81 -17.17
CA GLU A 835 -18.11 8.13 -16.63
C GLU A 835 -19.27 9.14 -16.72
N VAL A 836 -19.20 10.18 -15.87
CA VAL A 836 -20.10 11.33 -15.84
C VAL A 836 -19.31 12.62 -16.03
N SER A 837 -19.67 13.43 -17.03
CA SER A 837 -19.15 14.79 -17.22
C SER A 837 -20.13 15.84 -16.75
N LEU A 838 -19.65 16.79 -15.94
CA LEU A 838 -20.39 17.98 -15.51
C LEU A 838 -19.61 19.27 -15.72
N GLU A 839 -20.33 20.38 -15.73
CA GLU A 839 -19.76 21.72 -15.84
C GLU A 839 -20.37 22.64 -14.76
N VAL A 840 -19.52 23.25 -13.94
CA VAL A 840 -19.90 24.25 -12.94
C VAL A 840 -19.45 25.63 -13.43
N PHE A 841 -20.37 26.60 -13.44
CA PHE A 841 -20.12 27.99 -13.80
C PHE A 841 -20.34 28.89 -12.58
N ILE A 842 -19.37 29.74 -12.24
CA ILE A 842 -19.43 30.68 -11.11
C ILE A 842 -19.19 32.11 -11.61
N ARG A 843 -20.03 33.06 -11.19
CA ARG A 843 -19.96 34.51 -11.46
C ARG A 843 -19.28 35.29 -10.33
#